data_AF-A0A835CXA4-F1
#
_entry.id   AF-A0A835CXA4-F1
#
_cell.length_a   1.000
_cell.length_b   1.000
_cell.length_c   1.000
_cell.angle_alpha   90.00
_cell.angle_beta   90.00
_cell.angle_gamma   90.00
#
_symmetry.space_group_name_H-M   'P 1'
#
loop_
_entity.id
_entity.type
_entity.pdbx_description
1 polymer ?
#
loop_
_entity_poly.entity_id
_entity_poly.type
_entity_poly.pdbx_seq_one_letter_code
_entity_poly.pdbx_strand_id
1 'polypeptide(L)'
;MDLITDYEERRLSINVLDTDCLIKIFSYLPFKDRIHIEEVCQKWHEASEFSWTNVTHFNDSNRHESKKHFGNIVPMPLDVEKLLLRCGFYLTKLQLKYTVTSKVLSIIEQYCPNLVDFYYDYFHCDRDFSRDTTFSSMTKLKNLTIYLTHSAKYLPSLPANIEELTVISHLKFENVFLLFEYDLSTIDCCNALNCLTLNNIPLPENLLRGILQKTTLTYLNLKNCLFETKKPLVFNLDNLKYLNLNSFLTRSRDCVSFVINCYKLEYFNANNSYLTYKDNPFNQLGHLKNLKEIYISKENKNNRIGIINDIPQYIGNKFPNLKSLDCSNHVQLVDNDIIFILRNSPYLEYLDVRRTNITHETLRCAIDITKVRQNDIKLQLVTDKSILNELDDTEDDSPFLIMLTKSPEFTKILIILLVLSPSFGEDYYELLGLKRNADQKSIRQAFKKIAVTHHPDKNNDDPDAHIKFVKYTTAYEILKDPETRKKYDLYGEEGVNGNNNNRQQNYHSYSYYQNNFGMYDDDPEIVTLNRNDYHDNVINSEKVWMINFYSAMCGHCHHLAPIWRKIAKDLEGVIRIGAVNCEDDWSLCHEIGIQSYPTLLYYPKNSKHGIRFTSKKSYQEIMDFVMERLDVNIEEITSTVWKNSLKGIEKREKSMLVFICGDNHECFDNDDQIKITATLENILTTGIVDCYKINCNDISSSTTAVFIPGFKHKTKNPIYFDNTYAINDLVHQVLDQLPEPQEITSSDFKDIQKTLENNNDNEDGWLICFYMGHATEFDVQLKRLPSIINDVNLGKLNCGKYSNICRKLNINRYPMWGVLKPGGAFELSHGKDNINDIAKFAENSIKAKNVWALTADKILSILKRQNNNEAWFIDWYAPWCPPCIQFLPEIRKASLEFDKSTVYFGTVDCTVHSNICQNYNIRSYPTAMLINGTTTSQFTAQKTATNIIEFINESINPTVIRLNSNNFYKIVGKKKTKTLWVIDYFAPWCGPCQQLAPEWINVAKALKKLPNIKIASIDCEANSDICRSEGVKSYPNIRLYPIGSEGLDKVTIYNGPRDSTSMIKWITEFLPIKIIDLNDNTLNKKVFNSKNDIWLVDFFAPWCGHCQKLEPHFNIAAQLLNGQVKFARVNCDLYKYDCGRAGVRAYPSLILYDPKNKKMNKIDGKLLSAFTAEQIEKQVLNHLNFNYDHDEL
;
A
#
# COMPACT_ATOMS: atom_id res chain seq x y z
N MET A 1 -30.36 -29.79 -4.29
CA MET A 1 -31.74 -30.30 -4.20
C MET A 1 -32.51 -30.09 -5.50
N ASP A 2 -32.22 -29.04 -6.28
CA ASP A 2 -32.88 -28.79 -7.59
C ASP A 2 -32.51 -29.76 -8.73
N LEU A 3 -31.73 -30.81 -8.44
CA LEU A 3 -31.49 -31.94 -9.36
C LEU A 3 -32.59 -33.02 -9.29
N ILE A 4 -33.59 -32.83 -8.43
CA ILE A 4 -34.67 -33.80 -8.20
C ILE A 4 -36.02 -33.08 -8.22
N THR A 5 -36.45 -32.61 -9.39
CA THR A 5 -37.88 -32.53 -9.78
C THR A 5 -38.01 -32.16 -11.26
N ASP A 6 -38.69 -33.03 -12.00
CA ASP A 6 -38.88 -33.17 -13.46
C ASP A 6 -38.99 -31.92 -14.35
N TYR A 7 -38.43 -31.99 -15.57
CA TYR A 7 -39.10 -32.57 -16.75
C TYR A 7 -38.09 -32.95 -17.87
N GLU A 8 -38.22 -34.20 -18.32
CA GLU A 8 -37.68 -34.82 -19.55
C GLU A 8 -36.16 -35.12 -19.68
N GLU A 9 -35.88 -36.39 -19.39
CA GLU A 9 -34.76 -37.26 -19.81
C GLU A 9 -33.39 -37.17 -19.09
N ARG A 10 -33.13 -38.25 -18.31
CA ARG A 10 -31.90 -38.72 -17.61
C ARG A 10 -31.68 -38.25 -16.16
N ARG A 11 -32.24 -39.01 -15.19
CA ARG A 11 -31.84 -38.93 -13.76
C ARG A 11 -30.73 -39.94 -13.43
N LEU A 12 -29.68 -39.48 -12.76
CA LEU A 12 -28.69 -40.31 -12.07
C LEU A 12 -29.26 -40.74 -10.71
N SER A 13 -29.30 -42.06 -10.44
CA SER A 13 -29.61 -42.58 -9.11
C SER A 13 -28.43 -42.38 -8.16
N ILE A 14 -28.68 -42.04 -6.89
CA ILE A 14 -27.64 -41.84 -5.87
C ILE A 14 -26.78 -43.09 -5.66
N ASN A 15 -27.33 -44.26 -5.99
CA ASN A 15 -26.61 -45.54 -5.96
C ASN A 15 -25.54 -45.68 -7.05
N VAL A 16 -25.59 -44.82 -8.08
CA VAL A 16 -24.63 -44.75 -9.19
C VAL A 16 -23.47 -43.80 -8.88
N LEU A 17 -23.62 -42.94 -7.86
CA LEU A 17 -22.56 -42.04 -7.42
C LEU A 17 -21.52 -42.81 -6.60
N ASP A 18 -20.25 -42.59 -6.92
CA ASP A 18 -19.14 -43.08 -6.13
C ASP A 18 -19.00 -42.31 -4.80
N THR A 19 -18.25 -42.89 -3.86
CA THR A 19 -18.04 -42.33 -2.53
C THR A 19 -17.46 -40.92 -2.58
N ASP A 20 -16.54 -40.64 -3.50
CA ASP A 20 -15.90 -39.33 -3.65
C ASP A 20 -16.88 -38.25 -4.10
N CYS A 21 -17.81 -38.60 -4.99
CA CYS A 21 -18.87 -37.71 -5.45
C CYS A 21 -19.86 -37.44 -4.30
N LEU A 22 -20.20 -38.45 -3.50
CA LEU A 22 -21.04 -38.27 -2.31
C LEU A 22 -20.37 -37.40 -1.24
N ILE A 23 -19.07 -37.58 -0.98
CA ILE A 23 -18.27 -36.72 -0.09
C ILE A 23 -18.30 -35.28 -0.59
N LYS A 24 -18.10 -35.06 -1.89
CA LYS A 24 -18.21 -33.73 -2.50
C LYS A 24 -19.60 -33.14 -2.30
N ILE A 25 -20.67 -33.89 -2.58
CA ILE A 25 -22.04 -33.41 -2.39
C ILE A 25 -22.30 -33.05 -0.93
N PHE A 26 -21.92 -33.91 0.03
CA PHE A 26 -22.03 -33.63 1.46
C PHE A 26 -21.31 -32.33 1.84
N SER A 27 -20.10 -32.11 1.29
CA SER A 27 -19.30 -30.90 1.50
C SER A 27 -19.92 -29.61 0.93
N TYR A 28 -20.89 -29.72 0.01
CA TYR A 28 -21.62 -28.58 -0.57
C TYR A 28 -23.00 -28.34 0.05
N LEU A 29 -23.51 -29.25 0.89
CA LEU A 29 -24.83 -29.07 1.53
C LEU A 29 -24.77 -27.96 2.60
N PRO A 30 -25.84 -27.17 2.81
CA PRO A 30 -25.94 -26.26 3.96
C PRO A 30 -25.83 -27.03 5.29
N PHE A 31 -25.18 -26.43 6.29
CA PHE A 31 -24.90 -27.10 7.58
C PHE A 31 -26.14 -27.66 8.29
N LYS A 32 -27.26 -26.92 8.27
CA LYS A 32 -28.53 -27.38 8.83
C LYS A 32 -28.98 -28.71 8.20
N ASP A 33 -28.79 -28.85 6.89
CA ASP A 33 -29.19 -30.04 6.16
C ASP A 33 -28.25 -31.22 6.45
N ARG A 34 -26.94 -30.96 6.68
CA ARG A 34 -25.95 -31.98 7.07
C ARG A 34 -26.25 -32.63 8.43
N ILE A 35 -26.75 -31.86 9.39
CA ILE A 35 -27.11 -32.38 10.73
C ILE A 35 -28.32 -33.33 10.68
N HIS A 36 -29.22 -33.15 9.71
CA HIS A 36 -30.49 -33.86 9.62
C HIS A 36 -30.47 -35.08 8.67
N ILE A 37 -29.31 -35.48 8.14
CA ILE A 37 -29.18 -36.68 7.28
C ILE A 37 -29.15 -37.93 8.16
N GLU A 38 -30.31 -38.34 8.68
CA GLU A 38 -30.43 -39.59 9.46
C GLU A 38 -30.92 -40.79 8.61
N GLU A 39 -31.59 -40.57 7.48
CA GLU A 39 -32.39 -41.65 6.87
C GLU A 39 -31.99 -42.06 5.44
N VAL A 40 -30.96 -41.47 4.84
CA VAL A 40 -30.89 -41.47 3.36
C VAL A 40 -30.26 -42.73 2.73
N CYS A 41 -29.23 -43.36 3.31
CA CYS A 41 -28.67 -44.69 2.94
C CYS A 41 -27.32 -44.93 3.66
N GLN A 42 -26.91 -46.20 3.83
CA GLN A 42 -25.61 -46.58 4.43
C GLN A 42 -24.40 -45.93 3.73
N LYS A 43 -24.42 -45.79 2.40
CA LYS A 43 -23.36 -45.09 1.64
C LYS A 43 -23.22 -43.61 2.01
N TRP A 44 -24.33 -42.93 2.34
CA TRP A 44 -24.30 -41.55 2.80
C TRP A 44 -23.70 -41.44 4.20
N HIS A 45 -23.94 -42.44 5.05
CA HIS A 45 -23.37 -42.49 6.39
C HIS A 45 -21.84 -42.59 6.32
N GLU A 46 -21.32 -43.55 5.54
CA GLU A 46 -19.87 -43.73 5.34
C GLU A 46 -19.20 -42.49 4.71
N ALA A 47 -19.83 -41.87 3.71
CA ALA A 47 -19.33 -40.64 3.10
C ALA A 47 -19.37 -39.43 4.06
N SER A 48 -20.37 -39.36 4.94
CA SER A 48 -20.49 -38.30 5.95
C SER A 48 -19.40 -38.41 7.01
N GLU A 49 -19.08 -39.63 7.46
CA GLU A 49 -18.05 -39.89 8.46
C GLU A 49 -16.67 -39.42 7.97
N PHE A 50 -16.32 -39.73 6.71
CA PHE A 50 -15.10 -39.23 6.06
C PHE A 50 -15.08 -37.70 5.89
N SER A 51 -16.24 -37.07 5.75
CA SER A 51 -16.31 -35.61 5.63
C SER A 51 -16.08 -34.90 6.97
N TRP A 52 -16.55 -35.49 8.07
CA TRP A 52 -16.37 -34.92 9.42
C TRP A 52 -14.94 -35.04 9.95
N THR A 53 -14.12 -35.98 9.45
CA THR A 53 -12.70 -36.11 9.86
C THR A 53 -11.87 -34.85 9.58
N ASN A 54 -12.29 -34.04 8.61
CA ASN A 54 -11.60 -32.79 8.24
C ASN A 54 -11.97 -31.61 9.15
N VAL A 55 -12.97 -31.76 10.02
CA VAL A 55 -13.40 -30.71 10.96
C VAL A 55 -12.61 -30.85 12.26
N THR A 56 -11.41 -30.29 12.27
CA THR A 56 -10.51 -30.32 13.44
C THR A 56 -10.63 -29.09 14.33
N HIS A 57 -11.23 -28.00 13.83
CA HIS A 57 -11.36 -26.73 14.54
C HIS A 57 -12.80 -26.21 14.44
N PHE A 58 -13.38 -25.78 15.57
CA PHE A 58 -14.69 -25.12 15.61
C PHE A 58 -14.65 -23.82 16.40
N ASN A 59 -15.20 -22.74 15.83
CA ASN A 59 -15.28 -21.43 16.47
C ASN A 59 -16.63 -20.78 16.17
N ASP A 60 -17.44 -20.55 17.20
CA ASP A 60 -18.76 -19.91 17.06
C ASP A 60 -18.71 -18.37 17.04
N SER A 61 -17.53 -17.79 17.26
CA SER A 61 -17.39 -16.37 17.57
C SER A 61 -17.32 -15.45 16.35
N ASN A 62 -17.13 -16.01 15.17
CA ASN A 62 -17.17 -15.28 13.91
C ASN A 62 -18.60 -15.28 13.36
N ARG A 63 -19.36 -14.20 13.62
CA ARG A 63 -20.70 -13.98 13.00
C ARG A 63 -20.66 -14.00 11.45
N HIS A 64 -19.48 -13.85 10.85
CA HIS A 64 -19.28 -13.93 9.40
C HIS A 64 -18.90 -15.34 8.90
N GLU A 65 -18.16 -16.15 9.67
CA GLU A 65 -17.95 -17.58 9.34
C GLU A 65 -19.21 -18.40 9.61
N SER A 66 -19.94 -18.07 10.70
CA SER A 66 -21.25 -18.66 10.96
C SER A 66 -22.22 -18.37 9.81
N LYS A 67 -22.19 -17.18 9.20
CA LYS A 67 -22.98 -16.89 7.99
C LYS A 67 -22.47 -17.59 6.72
N LYS A 68 -21.16 -17.80 6.58
CA LYS A 68 -20.55 -18.43 5.41
C LYS A 68 -20.74 -19.94 5.35
N HIS A 69 -20.85 -20.62 6.49
CA HIS A 69 -21.05 -22.07 6.56
C HIS A 69 -22.46 -22.46 7.03
N PHE A 70 -23.17 -21.60 7.75
CA PHE A 70 -24.42 -21.92 8.45
C PHE A 70 -25.62 -21.04 8.01
N GLY A 71 -25.42 -20.13 7.06
CA GLY A 71 -26.47 -19.20 6.62
C GLY A 71 -26.87 -18.20 7.72
N ASN A 72 -27.96 -17.45 7.52
CA ASN A 72 -28.42 -16.40 8.45
C ASN A 72 -28.93 -16.90 9.81
N ILE A 73 -28.65 -18.14 10.19
CA ILE A 73 -29.17 -18.77 11.41
C ILE A 73 -28.04 -18.79 12.44
N VAL A 74 -28.23 -18.10 13.56
CA VAL A 74 -27.40 -18.28 14.76
C VAL A 74 -27.74 -19.67 15.30
N PRO A 75 -26.79 -20.61 15.41
CA PRO A 75 -27.09 -21.95 15.90
C PRO A 75 -27.67 -21.85 17.31
N MET A 76 -28.82 -22.51 17.54
CA MET A 76 -29.38 -22.60 18.89
C MET A 76 -28.53 -23.58 19.72
N PRO A 77 -28.55 -23.52 21.07
CA PRO A 77 -27.81 -24.46 21.92
C PRO A 77 -28.05 -25.94 21.58
N LEU A 78 -29.26 -26.27 21.09
CA LEU A 78 -29.66 -27.62 20.65
C LEU A 78 -28.89 -28.12 19.41
N ASP A 79 -28.34 -27.21 18.59
CA ASP A 79 -27.60 -27.54 17.37
C ASP A 79 -26.12 -27.87 17.66
N VAL A 80 -25.55 -27.29 18.73
CA VAL A 80 -24.17 -27.58 19.13
C VAL A 80 -24.05 -28.97 19.75
N GLU A 81 -25.03 -29.40 20.54
CA GLU A 81 -25.07 -30.77 21.07
C GLU A 81 -24.98 -31.81 19.94
N LYS A 82 -25.82 -31.65 18.91
CA LYS A 82 -25.83 -32.56 17.75
C LYS A 82 -24.54 -32.53 16.94
N LEU A 83 -23.92 -31.35 16.84
CA LEU A 83 -22.63 -31.20 16.17
C LEU A 83 -21.53 -31.97 16.91
N LEU A 84 -21.41 -31.76 18.22
CA LEU A 84 -20.39 -32.40 19.03
C LEU A 84 -20.53 -33.93 19.03
N LEU A 85 -21.76 -34.46 18.98
CA LEU A 85 -22.02 -35.89 18.81
C LEU A 85 -21.52 -36.46 17.47
N ARG A 86 -21.41 -35.63 16.42
CA ARG A 86 -21.07 -36.07 15.05
C ARG A 86 -19.59 -35.88 14.73
N CYS A 87 -19.01 -34.74 15.08
CA CYS A 87 -17.61 -34.43 14.74
C CYS A 87 -16.71 -34.19 15.95
N GLY A 88 -17.23 -34.25 17.18
CA GLY A 88 -16.46 -33.99 18.39
C GLY A 88 -15.17 -34.81 18.48
N PHE A 89 -15.21 -36.07 18.02
CA PHE A 89 -14.05 -36.95 18.05
C PHE A 89 -12.86 -36.38 17.26
N TYR A 90 -13.10 -35.63 16.20
CA TYR A 90 -12.04 -35.08 15.33
C TYR A 90 -11.56 -33.69 15.77
N LEU A 91 -12.27 -33.03 16.68
CA LEU A 91 -11.93 -31.68 17.13
C LEU A 91 -10.65 -31.70 17.97
N THR A 92 -9.67 -30.90 17.55
CA THR A 92 -8.47 -30.53 18.31
C THR A 92 -8.58 -29.13 18.91
N LYS A 93 -9.45 -28.26 18.36
CA LYS A 93 -9.72 -26.91 18.90
C LYS A 93 -11.21 -26.55 18.89
N LEU A 94 -11.71 -26.00 20.00
CA LEU A 94 -13.10 -25.62 20.20
C LEU A 94 -13.22 -24.25 20.87
N GLN A 95 -14.01 -23.34 20.30
CA GLN A 95 -14.31 -22.03 20.88
C GLN A 95 -15.83 -21.75 20.86
N LEU A 96 -16.38 -21.48 22.05
CA LEU A 96 -17.81 -21.25 22.31
C LEU A 96 -18.03 -19.92 23.09
N LYS A 97 -18.37 -18.84 22.39
CA LYS A 97 -18.67 -17.50 22.95
C LYS A 97 -20.13 -17.29 23.31
N TYR A 98 -21.01 -18.28 23.13
CA TYR A 98 -22.30 -18.26 23.83
C TYR A 98 -22.16 -18.96 25.19
N THR A 99 -23.04 -18.59 26.10
CA THR A 99 -23.21 -19.23 27.41
C THR A 99 -23.39 -20.75 27.30
N VAL A 100 -22.38 -21.52 27.70
CA VAL A 100 -22.38 -22.99 27.68
C VAL A 100 -23.01 -23.54 28.96
N THR A 101 -23.94 -24.50 28.81
CA THR A 101 -24.60 -25.20 29.93
C THR A 101 -23.83 -26.47 30.34
N SER A 102 -24.08 -26.99 31.55
CA SER A 102 -23.45 -28.23 32.05
C SER A 102 -23.64 -29.42 31.12
N LYS A 103 -24.83 -29.53 30.50
CA LYS A 103 -25.15 -30.59 29.53
C LYS A 103 -24.24 -30.55 28.30
N VAL A 104 -23.91 -29.37 27.79
CA VAL A 104 -22.97 -29.24 26.66
C VAL A 104 -21.55 -29.59 27.11
N LEU A 105 -21.14 -29.19 28.32
CA LEU A 105 -19.82 -29.57 28.86
C LEU A 105 -19.67 -31.09 29.03
N SER A 106 -20.72 -31.81 29.47
CA SER A 106 -20.69 -33.29 29.55
C SER A 106 -20.59 -33.95 28.17
N ILE A 107 -21.21 -33.37 27.14
CA ILE A 107 -21.08 -33.86 25.77
C ILE A 107 -19.65 -33.63 25.26
N ILE A 108 -19.04 -32.49 25.57
CA ILE A 108 -17.65 -32.20 25.19
C ILE A 108 -16.71 -33.21 25.84
N GLU A 109 -16.86 -33.49 27.14
CA GLU A 109 -16.03 -34.48 27.83
C GLU A 109 -16.16 -35.86 27.17
N GLN A 110 -17.38 -36.32 26.89
CA GLN A 110 -17.62 -37.66 26.37
C GLN A 110 -17.24 -37.83 24.89
N TYR A 111 -17.47 -36.81 24.05
CA TYR A 111 -17.38 -36.93 22.60
C TYR A 111 -16.20 -36.20 21.98
N CYS A 112 -15.44 -35.39 22.72
CA CYS A 112 -14.27 -34.65 22.20
C CYS A 112 -12.94 -35.08 22.83
N PRO A 113 -12.55 -36.37 22.79
CA PRO A 113 -11.33 -36.86 23.46
C PRO A 113 -10.02 -36.32 22.87
N ASN A 114 -10.05 -35.77 21.65
CA ASN A 114 -8.88 -35.25 20.93
C ASN A 114 -8.64 -33.75 21.11
N LEU A 115 -9.46 -33.09 21.91
CA LEU A 115 -9.39 -31.64 22.10
C LEU A 115 -8.10 -31.25 22.82
N VAL A 116 -7.36 -30.30 22.23
CA VAL A 116 -6.11 -29.72 22.77
C VAL A 116 -6.36 -28.32 23.30
N ASP A 117 -7.19 -27.54 22.59
CA ASP A 117 -7.50 -26.14 22.85
C ASP A 117 -9.00 -25.95 23.07
N PHE A 118 -9.41 -25.40 24.22
CA PHE A 118 -10.82 -25.13 24.51
C PHE A 118 -11.06 -23.75 25.12
N TYR A 119 -12.00 -23.00 24.55
CA TYR A 119 -12.39 -21.66 24.99
C TYR A 119 -13.90 -21.61 25.16
N TYR A 120 -14.43 -21.16 26.30
CA TYR A 120 -15.87 -20.99 26.43
C TYR A 120 -16.32 -19.92 27.44
N ASP A 121 -17.53 -19.40 27.20
CA ASP A 121 -18.27 -18.53 28.11
C ASP A 121 -19.18 -19.36 29.03
N TYR A 122 -19.00 -19.23 30.34
CA TYR A 122 -19.69 -20.01 31.36
C TYR A 122 -20.75 -19.18 32.09
N PHE A 123 -21.98 -19.68 32.21
CA PHE A 123 -23.08 -19.02 32.94
C PHE A 123 -23.82 -20.03 33.82
N HIS A 124 -24.17 -19.63 35.04
CA HIS A 124 -24.82 -20.51 36.00
C HIS A 124 -26.20 -19.96 36.41
N CYS A 125 -27.26 -20.53 35.82
CA CYS A 125 -28.66 -20.38 36.28
C CYS A 125 -29.36 -21.73 36.52
N ASP A 126 -28.69 -22.86 36.28
CA ASP A 126 -29.31 -24.18 36.40
C ASP A 126 -29.13 -24.73 37.82
N ARG A 127 -30.23 -25.12 38.46
CA ARG A 127 -30.24 -25.63 39.85
C ARG A 127 -29.64 -27.05 39.97
N ASP A 128 -29.36 -27.69 38.85
CA ASP A 128 -28.93 -29.09 38.74
C ASP A 128 -27.42 -29.28 38.50
N PHE A 129 -26.59 -28.32 38.90
CA PHE A 129 -25.14 -28.50 38.83
C PHE A 129 -24.68 -29.42 39.95
N SER A 130 -24.62 -30.72 39.66
CA SER A 130 -23.91 -31.67 40.51
C SER A 130 -22.40 -31.43 40.41
N ARG A 131 -21.66 -31.87 41.42
CA ARG A 131 -20.18 -31.87 41.44
C ARG A 131 -19.55 -32.72 40.31
N ASP A 132 -20.35 -33.28 39.39
CA ASP A 132 -19.93 -34.35 38.49
C ASP A 132 -19.55 -33.88 37.08
N THR A 133 -19.61 -32.58 36.76
CA THR A 133 -19.12 -32.10 35.46
C THR A 133 -17.59 -31.99 35.53
N THR A 134 -16.90 -32.98 34.96
CA THR A 134 -15.43 -33.06 35.00
C THR A 134 -14.85 -32.90 33.59
N PHE A 135 -13.60 -32.46 33.49
CA PHE A 135 -12.77 -32.64 32.29
C PHE A 135 -11.61 -33.59 32.59
N SER A 136 -11.67 -34.31 33.71
CA SER A 136 -10.59 -35.17 34.18
C SER A 136 -10.24 -36.29 33.20
N SER A 137 -11.19 -36.70 32.34
CA SER A 137 -10.97 -37.74 31.32
C SER A 137 -10.32 -37.20 30.03
N MET A 138 -10.21 -35.88 29.84
CA MET A 138 -9.70 -35.25 28.63
C MET A 138 -8.16 -35.17 28.61
N THR A 139 -7.50 -36.31 28.41
CA THR A 139 -6.02 -36.44 28.53
C THR A 139 -5.20 -35.69 27.46
N LYS A 140 -5.84 -35.12 26.43
CA LYS A 140 -5.19 -34.34 25.37
C LYS A 140 -5.35 -32.83 25.53
N LEU A 141 -6.24 -32.38 26.43
CA LEU A 141 -6.55 -30.99 26.62
C LEU A 141 -5.39 -30.27 27.32
N LYS A 142 -4.73 -29.35 26.62
CA LYS A 142 -3.57 -28.60 27.13
C LYS A 142 -3.92 -27.17 27.51
N ASN A 143 -4.76 -26.50 26.72
CA ASN A 143 -5.04 -25.08 26.86
C ASN A 143 -6.54 -24.87 27.10
N LEU A 144 -6.88 -24.20 28.21
CA LEU A 144 -8.27 -23.96 28.60
C LEU A 144 -8.49 -22.50 28.98
N THR A 145 -9.47 -21.86 28.33
CA THR A 145 -9.90 -20.50 28.66
C THR A 145 -11.38 -20.46 29.03
N ILE A 146 -11.69 -19.85 30.17
CA ILE A 146 -13.03 -19.80 30.74
C ILE A 146 -13.40 -18.36 31.05
N TYR A 147 -14.48 -17.87 30.44
CA TYR A 147 -15.06 -16.57 30.76
C TYR A 147 -16.25 -16.74 31.69
N LEU A 148 -16.16 -16.23 32.92
CA LEU A 148 -17.22 -16.33 33.91
C LEU A 148 -18.23 -15.19 33.70
N THR A 149 -19.46 -15.57 33.34
CA THR A 149 -20.59 -14.67 33.15
C THR A 149 -21.62 -14.91 34.26
N HIS A 150 -21.69 -14.00 35.25
CA HIS A 150 -22.61 -14.00 36.41
C HIS A 150 -22.73 -15.30 37.26
N SER A 151 -22.67 -15.15 38.59
CA SER A 151 -23.13 -16.15 39.58
C SER A 151 -22.54 -17.59 39.53
N ALA A 152 -21.46 -17.85 38.78
CA ALA A 152 -20.73 -19.12 38.82
C ALA A 152 -20.07 -19.34 40.19
N LYS A 153 -20.37 -20.45 40.88
CA LYS A 153 -19.76 -20.82 42.19
C LYS A 153 -18.64 -21.85 42.10
N TYR A 154 -18.62 -22.68 41.06
CA TYR A 154 -17.70 -23.80 40.91
C TYR A 154 -17.12 -23.83 39.50
N LEU A 155 -15.85 -24.23 39.40
CA LEU A 155 -15.20 -24.58 38.14
C LEU A 155 -15.26 -26.11 37.94
N PRO A 156 -15.29 -26.60 36.70
CA PRO A 156 -15.21 -28.02 36.43
C PRO A 156 -13.87 -28.60 36.91
N SER A 157 -13.86 -29.89 37.26
CA SER A 157 -12.62 -30.60 37.58
C SER A 157 -11.71 -30.62 36.36
N LEU A 158 -10.44 -30.24 36.52
CA LEU A 158 -9.51 -30.07 35.41
C LEU A 158 -8.59 -31.29 35.24
N PRO A 159 -8.19 -31.66 34.01
CA PRO A 159 -7.24 -32.74 33.80
C PRO A 159 -5.82 -32.35 34.23
N ALA A 160 -5.02 -33.35 34.58
CA ALA A 160 -3.68 -33.13 35.13
C ALA A 160 -2.67 -32.56 34.11
N ASN A 161 -2.93 -32.76 32.82
CA ASN A 161 -2.08 -32.37 31.69
C ASN A 161 -2.37 -30.97 31.12
N ILE A 162 -3.15 -30.14 31.82
CA ILE A 162 -3.34 -28.73 31.44
C ILE A 162 -2.00 -27.99 31.60
N GLU A 163 -1.55 -27.37 30.51
CA GLU A 163 -0.34 -26.56 30.42
C GLU A 163 -0.66 -25.06 30.57
N GLU A 164 -1.79 -24.60 30.02
CA GLU A 164 -2.25 -23.20 30.09
C GLU A 164 -3.71 -23.11 30.56
N LEU A 165 -3.95 -22.33 31.62
CA LEU A 165 -5.28 -22.04 32.15
C LEU A 165 -5.51 -20.53 32.24
N THR A 166 -6.57 -20.07 31.60
CA THR A 166 -7.03 -18.68 31.69
C THR A 166 -8.46 -18.62 32.21
N VAL A 167 -8.69 -17.90 33.31
CA VAL A 167 -10.04 -17.66 33.87
C VAL A 167 -10.25 -16.15 34.02
N ILE A 168 -11.31 -15.64 33.40
CA ILE A 168 -11.60 -14.21 33.34
C ILE A 168 -13.03 -13.96 33.85
N SER A 169 -13.19 -13.09 34.83
CA SER A 169 -14.51 -12.69 35.33
C SER A 169 -14.93 -11.31 34.81
N HIS A 170 -16.14 -11.20 34.26
CA HIS A 170 -16.71 -9.94 33.77
C HIS A 170 -17.45 -9.11 34.84
N LEU A 171 -17.43 -9.52 36.12
CA LEU A 171 -18.18 -8.87 37.21
C LEU A 171 -17.49 -7.57 37.69
N LYS A 172 -18.21 -6.47 37.91
CA LYS A 172 -17.62 -5.24 38.50
C LYS A 172 -17.23 -5.46 39.97
N PHE A 173 -16.05 -4.98 40.36
CA PHE A 173 -15.40 -5.18 41.67
C PHE A 173 -16.30 -4.90 42.89
N GLU A 174 -17.20 -3.92 42.81
CA GLU A 174 -18.11 -3.53 43.89
C GLU A 174 -19.15 -4.61 44.24
N ASN A 175 -19.46 -5.52 43.31
CA ASN A 175 -20.42 -6.61 43.49
C ASN A 175 -19.78 -7.94 43.93
N VAL A 176 -18.45 -8.01 44.02
CA VAL A 176 -17.71 -9.25 44.35
C VAL A 176 -17.74 -9.56 45.85
N PHE A 177 -18.03 -8.58 46.71
CA PHE A 177 -17.97 -8.71 48.18
C PHE A 177 -19.10 -9.50 48.84
N LEU A 178 -20.22 -9.74 48.15
CA LEU A 178 -21.45 -10.23 48.80
C LEU A 178 -21.84 -11.67 48.43
N LEU A 179 -21.12 -12.29 47.51
CA LEU A 179 -21.37 -13.64 47.01
C LEU A 179 -20.00 -14.26 46.71
N PHE A 180 -19.89 -15.59 46.66
CA PHE A 180 -18.73 -16.35 46.12
C PHE A 180 -17.70 -16.91 47.12
N GLU A 181 -17.99 -18.12 47.62
CA GLU A 181 -16.97 -19.16 47.83
C GLU A 181 -16.68 -19.80 46.46
N TYR A 182 -15.64 -19.37 45.75
CA TYR A 182 -15.12 -20.13 44.62
C TYR A 182 -14.31 -21.30 45.17
N ASP A 183 -14.84 -22.52 45.12
CA ASP A 183 -14.05 -23.72 45.39
C ASP A 183 -13.26 -24.07 44.14
N LEU A 184 -12.02 -23.58 44.13
CA LEU A 184 -11.08 -23.64 43.02
C LEU A 184 -9.99 -24.71 43.27
N SER A 185 -10.28 -25.67 44.17
CA SER A 185 -9.45 -26.85 44.44
C SER A 185 -9.13 -27.69 43.20
N THR A 186 -9.81 -27.47 42.08
CA THR A 186 -9.56 -28.15 40.81
C THR A 186 -8.21 -27.80 40.18
N ILE A 187 -7.62 -26.63 40.49
CA ILE A 187 -6.26 -26.28 40.05
C ILE A 187 -5.22 -27.21 40.68
N ASP A 188 -5.48 -27.75 41.87
CA ASP A 188 -4.56 -28.67 42.57
C ASP A 188 -4.25 -29.91 41.73
N CYS A 189 -5.17 -30.34 40.88
CA CYS A 189 -5.00 -31.48 39.98
C CYS A 189 -4.09 -31.20 38.76
N CYS A 190 -3.92 -29.94 38.34
CA CYS A 190 -3.15 -29.57 37.14
C CYS A 190 -1.64 -29.58 37.41
N ASN A 191 -0.99 -30.73 37.27
CA ASN A 191 0.44 -30.89 37.56
C ASN A 191 1.36 -30.37 36.43
N ALA A 192 0.85 -30.23 35.20
CA ALA A 192 1.60 -29.75 34.05
C ALA A 192 1.50 -28.22 33.82
N LEU A 193 0.87 -27.49 34.74
CA LEU A 193 0.49 -26.09 34.56
C LEU A 193 1.74 -25.19 34.47
N ASN A 194 1.98 -24.60 33.30
CA ASN A 194 3.10 -23.70 33.00
C ASN A 194 2.66 -22.22 33.00
N CYS A 195 1.42 -21.97 32.56
CA CYS A 195 0.85 -20.63 32.42
C CYS A 195 -0.52 -20.54 33.12
N LEU A 196 -0.65 -19.61 34.07
CA LEU A 196 -1.91 -19.35 34.77
C LEU A 196 -2.28 -17.86 34.69
N THR A 197 -3.47 -17.58 34.17
CA THR A 197 -4.06 -16.24 34.15
C THR A 197 -5.39 -16.23 34.89
N LEU A 198 -5.46 -15.46 35.97
CA LEU A 198 -6.68 -15.16 36.72
C LEU A 198 -6.88 -13.64 36.67
N ASN A 199 -8.03 -13.21 36.15
CA ASN A 199 -8.35 -11.79 36.07
C ASN A 199 -9.70 -11.51 36.74
N ASN A 200 -9.68 -10.59 37.71
CA ASN A 200 -10.88 -10.14 38.41
C ASN A 200 -11.56 -11.25 39.24
N ILE A 201 -10.74 -12.10 39.87
CA ILE A 201 -11.17 -13.28 40.65
C ILE A 201 -10.76 -13.11 42.12
N PRO A 202 -11.66 -13.36 43.09
CA PRO A 202 -11.28 -13.45 44.49
C PRO A 202 -10.49 -14.76 44.74
N LEU A 203 -9.37 -14.65 45.44
CA LEU A 203 -8.48 -15.77 45.73
C LEU A 203 -8.66 -16.20 47.20
N PRO A 204 -9.39 -17.29 47.48
CA PRO A 204 -9.43 -17.85 48.83
C PRO A 204 -8.07 -18.48 49.20
N GLU A 205 -7.80 -18.61 50.50
CA GLU A 205 -6.52 -19.13 51.02
C GLU A 205 -6.15 -20.51 50.42
N ASN A 206 -7.14 -21.41 50.26
CA ASN A 206 -6.92 -22.76 49.74
C ASN A 206 -6.47 -22.75 48.28
N LEU A 207 -7.13 -21.95 47.44
CA LEU A 207 -6.74 -21.81 46.03
C LEU A 207 -5.33 -21.24 45.91
N LEU A 208 -5.01 -20.20 46.69
CA LEU A 208 -3.67 -19.64 46.64
C LEU A 208 -2.65 -20.70 47.05
N ARG A 209 -2.86 -21.43 48.15
CA ARG A 209 -1.99 -22.57 48.53
C ARG A 209 -1.78 -23.58 47.40
N GLY A 210 -2.84 -23.88 46.65
CA GLY A 210 -2.79 -24.74 45.47
C GLY A 210 -1.87 -24.20 44.37
N ILE A 211 -2.04 -22.94 43.99
CA ILE A 211 -1.20 -22.24 43.01
C ILE A 211 0.26 -22.22 43.47
N LEU A 212 0.50 -22.01 44.77
CA LEU A 212 1.83 -21.91 45.38
C LEU A 212 2.63 -23.23 45.34
N GLN A 213 1.95 -24.36 45.17
CA GLN A 213 2.58 -25.68 45.08
C GLN A 213 2.95 -26.06 43.63
N LYS A 214 2.62 -25.22 42.63
CA LYS A 214 2.87 -25.52 41.21
C LYS A 214 4.30 -25.20 40.79
N THR A 215 5.20 -26.15 41.03
CA THR A 215 6.63 -26.00 40.70
C THR A 215 6.91 -25.85 39.20
N THR A 216 5.99 -26.23 38.32
CA THR A 216 6.10 -26.10 36.85
C THR A 216 5.77 -24.70 36.34
N LEU A 217 5.16 -23.85 37.17
CA LEU A 217 4.63 -22.56 36.73
C LEU A 217 5.76 -21.60 36.34
N THR A 218 5.71 -21.09 35.10
CA THR A 218 6.67 -20.10 34.57
C THR A 218 6.02 -18.73 34.35
N TYR A 219 4.70 -18.68 34.14
CA TYR A 219 3.90 -17.48 33.94
C TYR A 219 2.71 -17.44 34.89
N LEU A 220 2.59 -16.37 35.68
CA LEU A 220 1.48 -16.13 36.59
C LEU A 220 0.95 -14.69 36.45
N ASN A 221 -0.34 -14.57 36.12
CA ASN A 221 -1.03 -13.29 36.03
C ASN A 221 -2.26 -13.29 36.95
N LEU A 222 -2.26 -12.41 37.95
CA LEU A 222 -3.30 -12.23 38.97
C LEU A 222 -3.84 -10.79 38.96
N LYS A 223 -4.04 -10.23 37.77
CA LYS A 223 -4.54 -8.86 37.59
C LYS A 223 -5.91 -8.68 38.25
N ASN A 224 -6.10 -7.58 38.97
CA ASN A 224 -7.36 -7.25 39.66
C ASN A 224 -7.86 -8.38 40.59
N CYS A 225 -6.97 -9.17 41.20
CA CYS A 225 -7.38 -10.21 42.15
C CYS A 225 -7.39 -9.69 43.60
N LEU A 226 -8.26 -10.24 44.43
CA LEU A 226 -8.39 -9.89 45.86
C LEU A 226 -8.01 -11.09 46.73
N PHE A 227 -7.21 -10.85 47.77
CA PHE A 227 -6.74 -11.86 48.69
C PHE A 227 -7.02 -11.53 50.16
N GLU A 228 -7.64 -12.47 50.89
CA GLU A 228 -7.91 -12.37 52.33
C GLU A 228 -7.41 -13.62 53.08
N THR A 229 -6.45 -13.46 53.99
CA THR A 229 -6.04 -14.51 54.96
C THR A 229 -5.73 -13.92 56.31
N LYS A 230 -5.63 -14.81 57.31
CA LYS A 230 -5.12 -14.48 58.64
C LYS A 230 -3.65 -14.90 58.87
N LYS A 231 -3.00 -15.56 57.90
CA LYS A 231 -1.64 -16.13 58.03
C LYS A 231 -0.72 -15.73 56.86
N PRO A 232 0.56 -15.42 57.11
CA PRO A 232 1.56 -15.19 56.06
C PRO A 232 1.69 -16.44 55.17
N LEU A 233 1.79 -16.23 53.86
CA LEU A 233 2.04 -17.28 52.87
C LEU A 233 3.34 -16.99 52.12
N VAL A 234 4.14 -18.03 51.96
CA VAL A 234 5.42 -17.98 51.24
C VAL A 234 5.22 -18.66 49.89
N PHE A 235 5.56 -17.97 48.81
CA PHE A 235 5.57 -18.56 47.47
C PHE A 235 6.85 -19.37 47.31
N ASN A 236 6.74 -20.57 46.78
CA ASN A 236 7.88 -21.42 46.45
C ASN A 236 7.79 -21.84 44.97
N LEU A 237 7.88 -20.85 44.08
CA LEU A 237 7.74 -21.02 42.63
C LEU A 237 9.11 -20.78 41.95
N ASP A 238 10.03 -21.72 42.12
CA ASP A 238 11.43 -21.59 41.67
C ASP A 238 11.57 -21.37 40.15
N ASN A 239 10.59 -21.83 39.36
CA ASN A 239 10.59 -21.72 37.90
C ASN A 239 9.87 -20.49 37.34
N LEU A 240 9.27 -19.67 38.21
CA LEU A 240 8.49 -18.52 37.78
C LEU A 240 9.38 -17.45 37.14
N LYS A 241 9.07 -17.08 35.90
CA LYS A 241 9.77 -16.02 35.13
C LYS A 241 8.95 -14.75 35.00
N TYR A 242 7.62 -14.87 34.94
CA TYR A 242 6.70 -13.75 34.78
C TYR A 242 5.66 -13.72 35.91
N LEU A 243 5.57 -12.59 36.60
CA LEU A 243 4.58 -12.35 37.65
C LEU A 243 3.89 -10.99 37.45
N ASN A 244 2.58 -11.02 37.23
CA ASN A 244 1.75 -9.81 37.14
C ASN A 244 0.71 -9.79 38.25
N LEU A 245 0.79 -8.78 39.11
CA LEU A 245 -0.09 -8.50 40.24
C LEU A 245 -0.78 -7.14 40.09
N ASN A 246 -0.87 -6.54 38.90
CA ASN A 246 -1.45 -5.21 38.74
C ASN A 246 -2.85 -5.09 39.38
N SER A 247 -3.05 -4.07 40.21
CA SER A 247 -4.25 -3.83 41.02
C SER A 247 -4.62 -4.98 41.98
N PHE A 248 -3.63 -5.73 42.46
CA PHE A 248 -3.83 -6.80 43.44
C PHE A 248 -4.12 -6.21 44.83
N LEU A 249 -5.19 -6.67 45.47
CA LEU A 249 -5.63 -6.16 46.76
C LEU A 249 -5.41 -7.21 47.85
N THR A 250 -4.78 -6.80 48.96
CA THR A 250 -4.62 -7.65 50.15
C THR A 250 -5.15 -6.93 51.39
N ARG A 251 -5.91 -7.63 52.24
CA ARG A 251 -6.37 -7.10 53.55
C ARG A 251 -5.58 -7.60 54.75
N SER A 252 -4.61 -8.50 54.53
CA SER A 252 -3.82 -9.11 55.59
C SER A 252 -2.54 -8.32 55.87
N ARG A 253 -2.32 -7.95 57.14
CA ARG A 253 -1.15 -7.15 57.59
C ARG A 253 0.21 -7.84 57.41
N ASP A 254 0.23 -9.17 57.26
CA ASP A 254 1.46 -9.98 57.26
C ASP A 254 1.68 -10.75 55.95
N CYS A 255 0.98 -10.41 54.87
CA CYS A 255 0.92 -11.32 53.71
C CYS A 255 2.16 -11.28 52.80
N VAL A 256 3.02 -10.28 52.80
CA VAL A 256 3.94 -10.06 51.67
C VAL A 256 5.32 -10.71 51.84
N SER A 257 5.38 -12.04 51.73
CA SER A 257 6.63 -12.79 51.45
C SER A 257 6.61 -13.46 50.07
N PHE A 258 5.88 -12.87 49.12
CA PHE A 258 5.33 -13.57 47.96
C PHE A 258 6.27 -13.78 46.76
N VAL A 259 7.45 -13.16 46.73
CA VAL A 259 8.31 -13.20 45.54
C VAL A 259 9.75 -13.62 45.89
N ILE A 260 10.03 -13.73 47.18
CA ILE A 260 11.38 -13.95 47.70
C ILE A 260 11.95 -15.26 47.17
N ASN A 261 11.18 -16.34 47.04
CA ASN A 261 11.76 -17.60 46.55
C ASN A 261 11.65 -17.78 45.02
N CYS A 262 11.25 -16.76 44.26
CA CYS A 262 11.12 -16.86 42.80
C CYS A 262 12.44 -16.53 42.09
N TYR A 263 13.52 -17.28 42.34
CA TYR A 263 14.87 -16.94 41.89
C TYR A 263 15.05 -16.75 40.37
N LYS A 264 14.17 -17.35 39.54
CA LYS A 264 14.20 -17.21 38.07
C LYS A 264 13.32 -16.06 37.54
N LEU A 265 12.76 -15.23 38.41
CA LEU A 265 11.85 -14.16 38.00
C LEU A 265 12.58 -13.09 37.17
N GLU A 266 12.04 -12.81 35.97
CA GLU A 266 12.57 -11.82 35.03
C GLU A 266 11.65 -10.58 34.93
N TYR A 267 10.33 -10.78 35.04
CA TYR A 267 9.31 -9.73 34.96
C TYR A 267 8.44 -9.68 36.22
N PHE A 268 8.32 -8.50 36.82
CA PHE A 268 7.45 -8.26 37.97
C PHE A 268 6.62 -6.97 37.81
N ASN A 269 5.30 -7.10 37.88
CA ASN A 269 4.38 -5.97 37.85
C ASN A 269 3.48 -5.97 39.09
N ALA A 270 3.53 -4.90 39.87
CA ALA A 270 2.69 -4.68 41.04
C ALA A 270 2.10 -3.25 41.05
N ASN A 271 1.89 -2.65 39.87
CA ASN A 271 1.24 -1.35 39.74
C ASN A 271 -0.10 -1.36 40.48
N ASN A 272 -0.46 -0.23 41.12
CA ASN A 272 -1.74 -0.02 41.80
C ASN A 272 -2.12 -1.08 42.86
N SER A 273 -1.15 -1.85 43.34
CA SER A 273 -1.40 -2.97 44.26
C SER A 273 -1.26 -2.54 45.73
N TYR A 274 -2.00 -3.21 46.62
CA TYR A 274 -1.93 -2.99 48.07
C TYR A 274 -1.21 -4.15 48.73
N LEU A 275 0.09 -3.97 48.96
CA LEU A 275 0.98 -4.93 49.60
C LEU A 275 1.36 -4.38 51.00
N THR A 276 0.75 -4.90 52.06
CA THR A 276 1.05 -4.49 53.46
C THR A 276 2.05 -5.42 54.11
N TYR A 277 3.19 -4.90 54.59
CA TYR A 277 4.14 -5.66 55.41
C TYR A 277 4.90 -4.74 56.39
N LYS A 278 5.40 -5.32 57.49
CA LYS A 278 6.14 -4.63 58.58
C LYS A 278 7.58 -4.26 58.18
N ASP A 279 8.23 -5.07 57.35
CA ASP A 279 9.56 -4.84 56.76
C ASP A 279 9.45 -4.74 55.22
N ASN A 280 9.44 -3.53 54.65
CA ASN A 280 9.31 -3.25 53.21
C ASN A 280 9.61 -4.47 52.28
N PRO A 281 8.60 -5.06 51.59
CA PRO A 281 8.77 -6.32 50.86
C PRO A 281 9.81 -6.24 49.74
N PHE A 282 10.13 -5.03 49.26
CA PHE A 282 11.21 -4.78 48.31
C PHE A 282 12.61 -5.00 48.91
N ASN A 283 12.79 -4.85 50.24
CA ASN A 283 14.07 -5.11 50.92
C ASN A 283 14.53 -6.56 50.70
N GLN A 284 13.55 -7.47 50.60
CA GLN A 284 13.74 -8.90 50.42
C GLN A 284 13.77 -9.33 48.95
N LEU A 285 13.56 -8.45 47.96
CA LEU A 285 13.61 -8.87 46.54
C LEU A 285 15.02 -8.91 45.97
N GLY A 286 15.97 -8.22 46.59
CA GLY A 286 17.23 -7.97 45.90
C GLY A 286 18.25 -9.12 45.88
N HIS A 287 17.88 -10.32 46.30
CA HIS A 287 18.62 -11.52 45.92
C HIS A 287 18.13 -12.13 44.57
N LEU A 288 17.03 -11.61 44.01
CA LEU A 288 16.47 -12.02 42.70
C LEU A 288 17.24 -11.37 41.54
N LYS A 289 18.47 -11.83 41.31
CA LYS A 289 19.42 -11.25 40.32
C LYS A 289 18.96 -11.31 38.86
N ASN A 290 17.93 -12.11 38.54
CA ASN A 290 17.42 -12.31 37.18
C ASN A 290 16.35 -11.27 36.77
N LEU A 291 15.89 -10.43 37.69
CA LEU A 291 14.89 -9.41 37.38
C LEU A 291 15.41 -8.40 36.36
N LYS A 292 14.66 -8.25 35.27
CA LYS A 292 14.92 -7.33 34.16
C LYS A 292 13.90 -6.20 34.11
N GLU A 293 12.65 -6.46 34.49
CA GLU A 293 11.57 -5.48 34.42
C GLU A 293 10.77 -5.43 35.71
N ILE A 294 10.61 -4.21 36.25
CA ILE A 294 9.90 -3.95 37.50
C ILE A 294 8.92 -2.77 37.30
N TYR A 295 7.64 -3.02 37.52
CA TYR A 295 6.58 -1.99 37.45
C TYR A 295 5.87 -1.87 38.79
N ILE A 296 5.96 -0.71 39.45
CA ILE A 296 5.43 -0.52 40.81
C ILE A 296 4.65 0.78 41.03
N SER A 297 4.16 1.46 40.00
CA SER A 297 3.53 2.79 40.08
C SER A 297 2.19 2.84 40.87
N LYS A 298 1.84 4.04 41.38
CA LYS A 298 0.67 4.26 42.27
C LYS A 298 -0.31 5.36 41.79
N GLU A 299 -1.51 5.04 41.32
CA GLU A 299 -2.43 6.06 40.76
C GLU A 299 -3.25 6.88 41.77
N ASN A 300 -3.38 6.47 43.06
CA ASN A 300 -4.40 7.06 43.95
C ASN A 300 -3.84 7.88 45.14
N LYS A 301 -4.20 9.18 45.20
CA LYS A 301 -3.87 10.13 46.30
C LYS A 301 -4.67 9.92 47.60
N ASN A 302 -5.78 9.20 47.57
CA ASN A 302 -6.77 9.19 48.66
C ASN A 302 -6.85 7.90 49.50
N ASN A 303 -6.05 6.87 49.23
CA ASN A 303 -6.02 5.70 50.09
C ASN A 303 -4.86 5.81 51.09
N ARG A 304 -5.22 6.14 52.34
CA ARG A 304 -4.43 5.79 53.52
C ARG A 304 -4.38 4.26 53.57
N ILE A 305 -3.18 3.68 53.54
CA ILE A 305 -2.76 2.32 54.00
C ILE A 305 -1.63 1.83 53.08
N GLY A 306 -0.46 1.51 53.67
CA GLY A 306 0.72 0.94 53.00
C GLY A 306 1.78 1.96 52.60
N ILE A 307 2.50 2.52 53.59
CA ILE A 307 3.68 3.36 53.39
C ILE A 307 4.85 2.44 53.02
N ILE A 308 5.42 2.59 51.81
CA ILE A 308 6.67 1.91 51.43
C ILE A 308 7.74 2.99 51.25
N ASN A 309 8.33 3.43 52.36
CA ASN A 309 9.27 4.56 52.38
C ASN A 309 10.67 4.21 51.84
N ASP A 310 11.05 2.92 51.71
CA ASP A 310 12.47 2.52 51.58
C ASP A 310 12.81 1.79 50.26
N ILE A 311 12.01 1.87 49.20
CA ILE A 311 12.25 1.16 47.93
C ILE A 311 13.64 1.44 47.28
N PRO A 312 14.15 2.68 47.21
CA PRO A 312 15.21 3.02 46.24
C PRO A 312 16.63 2.65 46.64
N GLN A 313 16.97 2.78 47.93
CA GLN A 313 18.30 2.42 48.45
C GLN A 313 18.65 0.94 48.24
N TYR A 314 17.66 0.08 48.00
CA TYR A 314 17.86 -1.35 47.82
C TYR A 314 17.82 -1.82 46.35
N ILE A 315 17.14 -1.11 45.44
CA ILE A 315 17.08 -1.50 44.02
C ILE A 315 18.46 -1.36 43.38
N GLY A 316 19.16 -0.25 43.64
CA GLY A 316 20.43 0.06 43.00
C GLY A 316 21.47 -1.06 43.15
N ASN A 317 21.76 -1.52 44.36
CA ASN A 317 22.87 -2.46 44.59
C ASN A 317 22.56 -3.95 44.26
N LYS A 318 21.31 -4.27 43.91
CA LYS A 318 20.83 -5.66 43.97
C LYS A 318 20.30 -6.24 42.66
N PHE A 319 19.94 -5.41 41.68
CA PHE A 319 19.43 -5.86 40.37
C PHE A 319 20.37 -5.51 39.22
N PRO A 320 21.47 -6.25 39.04
CA PRO A 320 22.47 -5.94 38.03
C PRO A 320 21.95 -6.06 36.59
N ASN A 321 20.86 -6.80 36.35
CA ASN A 321 20.29 -7.04 35.02
C ASN A 321 19.05 -6.18 34.72
N LEU A 322 18.75 -5.19 35.56
CA LEU A 322 17.55 -4.36 35.42
C LEU A 322 17.61 -3.51 34.15
N LYS A 323 16.60 -3.68 33.28
CA LYS A 323 16.41 -2.95 32.01
C LYS A 323 15.30 -1.92 32.09
N SER A 324 14.20 -2.21 32.79
CA SER A 324 13.03 -1.33 32.88
C SER A 324 12.55 -1.16 34.31
N LEU A 325 12.30 0.08 34.71
CA LEU A 325 11.77 0.43 36.03
C LEU A 325 10.71 1.54 35.94
N ASP A 326 9.49 1.26 36.38
CA ASP A 326 8.42 2.27 36.55
C ASP A 326 8.19 2.57 38.03
N CYS A 327 8.65 3.75 38.46
CA CYS A 327 8.51 4.32 39.79
C CYS A 327 7.55 5.53 39.83
N SER A 328 6.71 5.70 38.81
CA SER A 328 5.85 6.88 38.72
C SER A 328 4.81 6.95 39.83
N ASN A 329 4.47 8.19 40.24
CA ASN A 329 3.53 8.56 41.31
C ASN A 329 3.96 8.19 42.74
N HIS A 330 5.22 7.82 42.96
CA HIS A 330 5.79 7.65 44.30
C HIS A 330 6.36 8.98 44.82
N VAL A 331 5.49 9.81 45.38
CA VAL A 331 5.83 11.15 45.91
C VAL A 331 6.88 11.17 47.04
N GLN A 332 7.31 10.01 47.54
CA GLN A 332 8.32 9.90 48.59
C GLN A 332 9.74 9.76 48.02
N LEU A 333 9.89 9.47 46.73
CA LEU A 333 11.17 9.34 46.06
C LEU A 333 11.82 10.72 45.87
N VAL A 334 13.05 10.87 46.35
CA VAL A 334 13.85 12.12 46.24
C VAL A 334 15.08 11.91 45.33
N ASP A 335 15.85 12.97 45.06
CA ASP A 335 16.95 12.91 44.08
C ASP A 335 17.99 11.81 44.38
N ASN A 336 18.44 11.71 45.63
CA ASN A 336 19.45 10.73 46.05
C ASN A 336 19.03 9.28 45.75
N ASP A 337 17.74 9.00 45.85
CA ASP A 337 17.17 7.67 45.63
C ASP A 337 17.29 7.25 44.15
N ILE A 338 16.93 8.15 43.23
CA ILE A 338 16.98 7.89 41.79
C ILE A 338 18.42 7.89 41.29
N ILE A 339 19.25 8.81 41.79
CA ILE A 339 20.68 8.85 41.48
C ILE A 339 21.37 7.54 41.87
N PHE A 340 21.02 7.01 43.04
CA PHE A 340 21.56 5.73 43.50
C PHE A 340 21.16 4.57 42.59
N ILE A 341 19.90 4.51 42.12
CA ILE A 341 19.45 3.51 41.15
C ILE A 341 20.23 3.62 39.84
N LEU A 342 20.37 4.84 39.31
CA LEU A 342 21.07 5.11 38.05
C LEU A 342 22.54 4.69 38.08
N ARG A 343 23.24 4.92 39.20
CA ARG A 343 24.66 4.54 39.38
C ARG A 343 24.89 3.04 39.41
N ASN A 344 23.95 2.30 39.98
CA ASN A 344 24.14 0.87 40.25
C ASN A 344 23.36 -0.06 39.29
N SER A 345 22.61 0.50 38.34
CA SER A 345 21.88 -0.24 37.30
C SER A 345 22.42 0.08 35.89
N PRO A 346 23.57 -0.50 35.49
CA PRO A 346 24.24 -0.11 34.25
C PRO A 346 23.46 -0.47 32.98
N TYR A 347 22.61 -1.50 33.02
CA TYR A 347 21.81 -1.95 31.86
C TYR A 347 20.39 -1.34 31.81
N LEU A 348 20.12 -0.32 32.62
CA LEU A 348 18.81 0.32 32.67
C LEU A 348 18.56 1.13 31.38
N GLU A 349 17.59 0.67 30.60
CA GLU A 349 17.14 1.23 29.32
C GLU A 349 15.94 2.16 29.48
N TYR A 350 15.09 1.92 30.49
CA TYR A 350 13.87 2.68 30.73
C TYR A 350 13.66 2.98 32.22
N LEU A 351 13.38 4.24 32.55
CA LEU A 351 13.08 4.70 33.89
C LEU A 351 11.95 5.74 33.88
N ASP A 352 10.82 5.44 34.54
CA ASP A 352 9.72 6.41 34.74
C ASP A 352 9.68 6.89 36.19
N VAL A 353 9.89 8.19 36.38
CA VAL A 353 9.94 8.86 37.69
C VAL A 353 8.96 10.04 37.77
N ARG A 354 7.93 10.06 36.92
CA ARG A 354 6.91 11.12 36.94
C ARG A 354 6.17 11.15 38.28
N ARG A 355 5.77 12.35 38.73
CA ARG A 355 5.03 12.59 39.97
C ARG A 355 5.73 12.03 41.21
N THR A 356 7.06 12.05 41.19
CA THR A 356 7.93 11.85 42.35
C THR A 356 8.39 13.22 42.89
N ASN A 357 9.22 13.25 43.94
CA ASN A 357 9.70 14.50 44.55
C ASN A 357 11.17 14.78 44.19
N ILE A 358 11.58 14.39 42.98
CA ILE A 358 12.89 14.70 42.40
C ILE A 358 12.93 16.12 41.84
N THR A 359 14.13 16.65 41.66
CA THR A 359 14.44 17.98 41.13
C THR A 359 15.32 17.86 39.88
N HIS A 360 15.74 19.01 39.32
CA HIS A 360 16.67 19.05 38.19
C HIS A 360 18.05 18.43 38.51
N GLU A 361 18.41 18.27 39.80
CA GLU A 361 19.64 17.59 40.21
C GLU A 361 19.69 16.13 39.75
N THR A 362 18.56 15.40 39.78
CA THR A 362 18.48 14.04 39.23
C THR A 362 18.82 14.01 37.74
N LEU A 363 18.39 15.03 36.99
CA LEU A 363 18.59 15.08 35.54
C LEU A 363 20.06 15.34 35.19
N ARG A 364 20.69 16.30 35.87
CA ARG A 364 22.13 16.56 35.74
C ARG A 364 22.94 15.31 36.06
N CYS A 365 22.63 14.64 37.17
CA CYS A 365 23.34 13.43 37.55
C CYS A 365 23.07 12.27 36.58
N ALA A 366 21.86 12.15 36.01
CA ALA A 366 21.57 11.16 34.97
C ALA A 366 22.38 11.39 33.69
N ILE A 367 22.57 12.66 33.27
CA ILE A 367 23.44 13.04 32.14
C ILE A 367 24.88 12.60 32.41
N ASP A 368 25.41 12.92 33.59
CA ASP A 368 26.78 12.54 33.96
C ASP A 368 26.96 11.02 34.04
N ILE A 369 26.02 10.32 34.69
CA ILE A 369 26.07 8.87 34.82
C ILE A 369 26.00 8.19 33.46
N THR A 370 25.12 8.65 32.55
CA THR A 370 24.97 8.05 31.21
C THR A 370 26.17 8.28 30.31
N LYS A 371 26.86 9.43 30.43
CA LYS A 371 28.11 9.70 29.69
C LYS A 371 29.24 8.71 30.02
N VAL A 372 29.27 8.16 31.24
CA VAL A 372 30.34 7.26 31.71
C VAL A 372 29.96 5.77 31.56
N ARG A 373 28.75 5.45 31.06
CA ARG A 373 28.36 4.05 30.83
C ARG A 373 29.19 3.43 29.70
N GLN A 374 29.84 2.30 29.98
CA GLN A 374 30.70 1.60 29.01
C GLN A 374 29.93 0.73 28.00
N ASN A 375 28.61 0.59 28.14
CA ASN A 375 27.81 -0.39 27.39
C ASN A 375 26.99 0.21 26.22
N ASP A 376 27.14 1.50 25.92
CA ASP A 376 26.40 2.23 24.86
C ASP A 376 24.86 2.15 24.95
N ILE A 377 24.32 1.74 26.10
CA ILE A 377 22.89 1.57 26.30
C ILE A 377 22.23 2.93 26.54
N LYS A 378 21.27 3.28 25.67
CA LYS A 378 20.45 4.48 25.82
C LYS A 378 19.44 4.32 26.96
N LEU A 379 19.40 5.29 27.87
CA LEU A 379 18.41 5.42 28.92
C LEU A 379 17.28 6.36 28.46
N GLN A 380 16.06 5.86 28.43
CA GLN A 380 14.85 6.66 28.33
C GLN A 380 14.39 7.05 29.73
N LEU A 381 14.53 8.33 30.08
CA LEU A 381 14.10 8.87 31.36
C LEU A 381 12.80 9.67 31.18
N VAL A 382 11.74 9.23 31.84
CA VAL A 382 10.43 9.88 31.79
C VAL A 382 10.21 10.65 33.09
N THR A 383 10.01 11.97 32.98
CA THR A 383 9.83 12.87 34.13
C THR A 383 8.72 13.90 33.89
N ASP A 384 8.38 14.67 34.93
CA ASP A 384 7.39 15.74 34.83
C ASP A 384 7.95 16.94 34.06
N LYS A 385 7.08 17.57 33.26
CA LYS A 385 7.45 18.71 32.42
C LYS A 385 8.01 19.91 33.20
N SER A 386 7.59 20.10 34.46
CA SER A 386 8.08 21.17 35.31
C SER A 386 9.58 21.07 35.58
N ILE A 387 10.11 19.85 35.72
CA ILE A 387 11.52 19.60 36.06
C ILE A 387 12.40 19.79 34.80
N LEU A 388 11.88 19.44 33.63
CA LEU A 388 12.56 19.64 32.35
C LEU A 388 12.75 21.10 31.96
N ASN A 389 11.84 21.98 32.37
CA ASN A 389 11.94 23.42 32.09
C ASN A 389 13.01 24.13 32.94
N GLU A 390 13.57 23.47 33.96
CA GLU A 390 14.62 24.03 34.83
C GLU A 390 16.05 23.73 34.32
N LEU A 391 16.20 22.96 33.23
CA LEU A 391 17.48 22.70 32.58
C LEU A 391 17.77 23.77 31.52
N ASP A 392 18.96 24.39 31.59
CA ASP A 392 19.46 25.32 30.56
C ASP A 392 19.78 24.55 29.25
N ASP A 393 19.50 25.20 28.10
CA ASP A 393 19.65 24.66 26.73
C ASP A 393 21.07 24.18 26.34
N THR A 394 22.05 24.27 27.25
CA THR A 394 23.46 23.93 27.03
C THR A 394 23.90 22.60 27.65
N GLU A 395 23.04 21.91 28.43
CA GLU A 395 23.42 20.66 29.12
C GLU A 395 22.86 19.36 28.47
N ASP A 396 22.05 19.45 27.40
CA ASP A 396 21.31 18.31 26.78
C ASP A 396 22.13 17.49 25.74
N ASP A 397 23.43 17.35 25.96
CA ASP A 397 24.40 16.77 25.00
C ASP A 397 24.75 15.29 25.25
N SER A 398 23.97 14.53 26.03
CA SER A 398 24.22 13.08 26.19
C SER A 398 23.54 12.26 25.10
N PRO A 399 24.26 11.62 24.16
CA PRO A 399 23.65 10.76 23.12
C PRO A 399 22.98 9.49 23.69
N PHE A 400 23.15 9.25 24.99
CA PHE A 400 22.66 8.08 25.71
C PHE A 400 21.51 8.39 26.67
N LEU A 401 21.01 9.63 26.74
CA LEU A 401 19.83 9.99 27.53
C LEU A 401 18.73 10.53 26.62
N ILE A 402 17.52 9.97 26.73
CA ILE A 402 16.33 10.48 26.03
C ILE A 402 15.33 10.93 27.08
N MET A 403 15.10 12.23 27.17
CA MET A 403 14.16 12.84 28.10
C MET A 403 12.77 12.93 27.50
N LEU A 404 11.77 12.33 28.17
CA LEU A 404 10.39 12.30 27.68
C LEU A 404 9.42 12.97 28.66
N THR A 405 8.52 13.84 28.15
CA THR A 405 7.33 14.30 28.88
C THR A 405 6.08 13.62 28.29
N LYS A 406 5.24 13.01 29.14
CA LYS A 406 4.01 12.37 28.67
C LYS A 406 2.87 13.39 28.67
N SER A 407 2.28 13.68 27.52
CA SER A 407 1.03 14.45 27.41
C SER A 407 -0.17 13.59 27.84
N PRO A 408 -1.30 14.20 28.29
CA PRO A 408 -2.48 13.47 28.75
C PRO A 408 -3.15 12.58 27.69
N GLU A 409 -2.87 12.79 26.41
CA GLU A 409 -3.44 11.99 25.31
C GLU A 409 -2.80 10.61 25.16
N PHE A 410 -1.55 10.44 25.62
CA PHE A 410 -0.87 9.14 25.66
C PHE A 410 -1.49 8.16 26.67
N THR A 411 -2.24 8.67 27.65
CA THR A 411 -2.94 7.84 28.67
C THR A 411 -4.14 7.10 28.08
N LYS A 412 -4.79 7.64 27.03
CA LYS A 412 -5.86 6.91 26.32
C LYS A 412 -5.31 5.84 25.40
N ILE A 413 -4.15 6.09 24.78
CA ILE A 413 -3.50 5.11 23.89
C ILE A 413 -2.99 3.91 24.70
N LEU A 414 -2.45 4.11 25.91
CA LEU A 414 -1.97 3.01 26.75
C LEU A 414 -3.10 2.22 27.46
N ILE A 415 -4.21 2.87 27.83
CA ILE A 415 -5.37 2.19 28.43
C ILE A 415 -6.19 1.43 27.36
N ILE A 416 -6.22 1.93 26.12
CA ILE A 416 -6.79 1.20 24.97
C ILE A 416 -5.88 0.02 24.57
N LEU A 417 -4.56 0.12 24.76
CA LEU A 417 -3.61 -0.99 24.60
C LEU A 417 -3.65 -2.05 25.73
N LEU A 418 -4.32 -1.79 26.86
CA LEU A 418 -4.39 -2.72 28.00
C LEU A 418 -5.75 -3.42 28.18
N VAL A 419 -6.73 -3.10 27.33
CA VAL A 419 -8.08 -3.72 27.33
C VAL A 419 -8.39 -4.45 26.02
N LEU A 420 -7.58 -4.28 24.98
CA LEU A 420 -7.54 -5.21 23.87
C LEU A 420 -6.41 -6.20 24.18
N SER A 421 -6.76 -7.47 24.41
CA SER A 421 -5.83 -8.55 24.11
C SER A 421 -5.15 -8.21 22.79
N PRO A 422 -3.81 -8.18 22.68
CA PRO A 422 -3.22 -8.16 21.37
C PRO A 422 -3.63 -9.50 20.75
N SER A 423 -4.62 -9.47 19.86
CA SER A 423 -4.35 -10.17 18.61
C SER A 423 -3.13 -9.45 18.07
N PHE A 424 -1.94 -9.96 18.40
CA PHE A 424 -0.75 -9.71 17.61
C PHE A 424 -1.09 -10.28 16.23
N GLY A 425 -1.79 -9.49 15.41
CA GLY A 425 -1.52 -9.51 13.99
C GLY A 425 -0.09 -8.99 13.90
N GLU A 426 0.85 -9.89 13.66
CA GLU A 426 2.25 -9.53 13.40
C GLU A 426 2.23 -8.54 12.23
N ASP A 427 2.82 -7.35 12.39
CA ASP A 427 2.86 -6.37 11.30
C ASP A 427 3.61 -6.98 10.11
N TYR A 428 3.00 -7.07 8.93
CA TYR A 428 3.60 -7.71 7.75
C TYR A 428 4.97 -7.12 7.38
N TYR A 429 5.23 -5.84 7.67
CA TYR A 429 6.55 -5.27 7.49
C TYR A 429 7.56 -5.85 8.47
N GLU A 430 7.23 -5.91 9.77
CA GLU A 430 8.07 -6.53 10.80
C GLU A 430 8.26 -8.02 10.56
N LEU A 431 7.22 -8.73 10.11
CA LEU A 431 7.26 -10.14 9.73
C LEU A 431 8.30 -10.40 8.64
N LEU A 432 8.44 -9.48 7.69
CA LEU A 432 9.47 -9.55 6.65
C LEU A 432 10.81 -8.89 7.06
N GLY A 433 10.92 -8.32 8.26
CA GLY A 433 12.12 -7.60 8.72
C GLY A 433 12.35 -6.26 8.00
N LEU A 434 11.27 -5.62 7.57
CA LEU A 434 11.27 -4.39 6.78
C LEU A 434 10.70 -3.20 7.55
N LYS A 435 11.11 -2.00 7.14
CA LYS A 435 10.45 -0.74 7.53
C LYS A 435 9.26 -0.49 6.60
N ARG A 436 8.24 0.23 7.06
CA ARG A 436 7.04 0.57 6.28
C ARG A 436 7.32 1.33 4.97
N ASN A 437 8.46 2.00 4.88
CA ASN A 437 8.93 2.71 3.69
C ASN A 437 9.67 1.83 2.67
N ALA A 438 9.72 0.51 2.87
CA ALA A 438 10.41 -0.42 1.96
C ALA A 438 9.83 -0.37 0.53
N ASP A 439 10.70 -0.28 -0.46
CA ASP A 439 10.32 -0.36 -1.88
C ASP A 439 10.05 -1.82 -2.30
N GLN A 440 9.48 -2.01 -3.50
CA GLN A 440 9.11 -3.34 -4.00
C GLN A 440 10.30 -4.29 -4.10
N LYS A 441 11.47 -3.77 -4.48
CA LYS A 441 12.72 -4.52 -4.56
C LYS A 441 13.15 -5.03 -3.18
N SER A 442 13.14 -4.16 -2.17
CA SER A 442 13.46 -4.52 -0.78
C SER A 442 12.49 -5.56 -0.23
N ILE A 443 11.19 -5.44 -0.54
CA ILE A 443 10.17 -6.43 -0.16
C ILE A 443 10.48 -7.80 -0.76
N ARG A 444 10.81 -7.86 -2.06
CA ARG A 444 11.22 -9.11 -2.72
C ARG A 444 12.49 -9.68 -2.12
N GLN A 445 13.52 -8.88 -1.88
CA GLN A 445 14.79 -9.37 -1.30
C GLN A 445 14.61 -9.94 0.10
N ALA A 446 13.86 -9.24 0.96
CA ALA A 446 13.55 -9.70 2.31
C ALA A 446 12.73 -10.99 2.28
N PHE A 447 11.69 -11.04 1.44
CA PHE A 447 10.90 -12.25 1.26
C PHE A 447 11.75 -13.40 0.68
N LYS A 448 12.65 -13.17 -0.28
CA LYS A 448 13.57 -14.20 -0.81
C LYS A 448 14.42 -14.81 0.29
N LYS A 449 14.98 -13.98 1.17
CA LYS A 449 15.79 -14.45 2.31
C LYS A 449 14.97 -15.33 3.25
N ILE A 450 13.74 -14.92 3.57
CA ILE A 450 12.81 -15.70 4.38
C ILE A 450 12.38 -16.98 3.66
N ALA A 451 12.08 -16.88 2.36
CA ALA A 451 11.62 -17.97 1.51
C ALA A 451 12.65 -19.10 1.44
N VAL A 452 13.94 -18.76 1.37
CA VAL A 452 15.05 -19.74 1.32
C VAL A 452 15.42 -20.29 2.70
N THR A 453 15.19 -19.54 3.78
CA THR A 453 15.57 -19.96 5.14
C THR A 453 14.45 -20.73 5.85
N HIS A 454 13.22 -20.27 5.72
CA HIS A 454 12.03 -20.78 6.40
C HIS A 454 11.14 -21.70 5.53
N HIS A 455 11.59 -22.09 4.33
CA HIS A 455 10.82 -23.00 3.48
C HIS A 455 10.50 -24.32 4.20
N PRO A 456 9.28 -24.87 4.07
CA PRO A 456 8.92 -26.16 4.66
C PRO A 456 9.88 -27.29 4.27
N ASP A 457 10.23 -27.43 2.99
CA ASP A 457 11.19 -28.44 2.48
C ASP A 457 12.55 -28.46 3.21
N LYS A 458 12.99 -27.32 3.77
CA LYS A 458 14.27 -27.19 4.49
C LYS A 458 14.10 -27.35 6.01
N ASN A 459 12.87 -27.19 6.50
CA ASN A 459 12.52 -27.21 7.91
C ASN A 459 11.52 -28.35 8.19
N ASN A 460 11.78 -29.55 7.64
CA ASN A 460 10.91 -30.72 7.79
C ASN A 460 10.79 -31.19 9.25
N ASP A 461 11.73 -30.77 10.11
CA ASP A 461 11.77 -31.10 11.53
C ASP A 461 10.84 -30.19 12.38
N ASP A 462 10.36 -29.07 11.82
CA ASP A 462 9.41 -28.17 12.46
C ASP A 462 7.98 -28.45 11.95
N PRO A 463 7.09 -29.03 12.78
CA PRO A 463 5.73 -29.38 12.37
C PRO A 463 4.89 -28.16 11.95
N ASP A 464 5.28 -26.95 12.38
CA ASP A 464 4.61 -25.70 12.04
C ASP A 464 5.25 -24.96 10.86
N ALA A 465 6.30 -25.52 10.21
CA ALA A 465 7.03 -24.84 9.15
C ALA A 465 6.12 -24.38 8.01
N HIS A 466 5.14 -25.21 7.61
CA HIS A 466 4.14 -24.85 6.61
C HIS A 466 3.30 -23.63 7.02
N ILE A 467 2.79 -23.62 8.25
CA ILE A 467 1.93 -22.55 8.77
C ILE A 467 2.72 -21.24 8.87
N LYS A 468 3.97 -21.29 9.36
CA LYS A 468 4.87 -20.13 9.41
C LYS A 468 5.16 -19.61 8.01
N PHE A 469 5.40 -20.49 7.05
CA PHE A 469 5.68 -20.09 5.67
C PHE A 469 4.49 -19.42 5.00
N VAL A 470 3.28 -19.93 5.21
CA VAL A 470 2.03 -19.33 4.69
C VAL A 470 1.82 -17.90 5.21
N LYS A 471 2.24 -17.61 6.46
CA LYS A 471 2.22 -16.23 6.98
C LYS A 471 3.19 -15.32 6.23
N TYR A 472 4.43 -15.77 6.02
CA TYR A 472 5.42 -14.99 5.27
C TYR A 472 4.98 -14.75 3.82
N THR A 473 4.41 -15.75 3.15
CA THR A 473 3.89 -15.60 1.79
C THR A 473 2.70 -14.65 1.75
N THR A 474 1.80 -14.72 2.74
CA THR A 474 0.65 -13.80 2.82
C THR A 474 1.09 -12.35 3.01
N ALA A 475 2.05 -12.10 3.91
CA ALA A 475 2.64 -10.79 4.10
C ALA A 475 3.28 -10.27 2.80
N TYR A 476 4.03 -11.11 2.10
CA TYR A 476 4.63 -10.76 0.82
C TYR A 476 3.57 -10.44 -0.24
N GLU A 477 2.56 -11.27 -0.45
CA GLU A 477 1.52 -11.07 -1.47
C GLU A 477 0.73 -9.77 -1.24
N ILE A 478 0.47 -9.43 0.03
CA ILE A 478 -0.23 -8.19 0.40
C ILE A 478 0.67 -6.97 0.25
N LEU A 479 1.96 -7.07 0.59
CA LEU A 479 2.89 -5.95 0.49
C LEU A 479 3.43 -5.75 -0.94
N LYS A 480 3.41 -6.80 -1.78
CA LYS A 480 3.82 -6.78 -3.20
C LYS A 480 2.88 -5.91 -4.04
N ASP A 481 1.56 -5.99 -3.82
CA ASP A 481 0.61 -5.23 -4.63
C ASP A 481 0.31 -3.84 -4.01
N PRO A 482 0.45 -2.73 -4.77
CA PRO A 482 0.27 -1.38 -4.23
C PRO A 482 -1.12 -1.11 -3.63
N GLU A 483 -2.18 -1.68 -4.20
CA GLU A 483 -3.57 -1.43 -3.76
C GLU A 483 -3.91 -2.19 -2.48
N THR A 484 -3.49 -3.44 -2.38
CA THR A 484 -3.64 -4.26 -1.17
C THR A 484 -2.71 -3.80 -0.06
N ARG A 485 -1.48 -3.40 -0.36
CA ARG A 485 -0.57 -2.72 0.58
C ARG A 485 -1.21 -1.45 1.14
N LYS A 486 -1.82 -0.63 0.29
CA LYS A 486 -2.56 0.56 0.72
C LYS A 486 -3.72 0.19 1.65
N LYS A 487 -4.52 -0.82 1.32
CA LYS A 487 -5.61 -1.28 2.21
C LYS A 487 -5.07 -1.77 3.56
N TYR A 488 -3.95 -2.50 3.55
CA TYR A 488 -3.27 -2.96 4.74
C TYR A 488 -2.74 -1.80 5.59
N ASP A 489 -2.10 -0.81 4.96
CA ASP A 489 -1.59 0.38 5.65
C ASP A 489 -2.71 1.21 6.31
N LEU A 490 -3.93 1.16 5.76
CA LEU A 490 -5.08 1.92 6.26
C LEU A 490 -5.91 1.20 7.33
N TYR A 491 -6.06 -0.10 7.19
CA TYR A 491 -7.06 -0.86 7.93
C TYR A 491 -6.46 -2.12 8.58
N GLY A 492 -5.15 -2.32 8.50
CA GLY A 492 -4.47 -3.53 8.95
C GLY A 492 -4.91 -4.77 8.16
N GLU A 493 -4.67 -5.94 8.75
CA GLU A 493 -5.01 -7.24 8.16
C GLU A 493 -6.53 -7.38 7.87
N GLU A 494 -7.39 -6.76 8.69
CA GLU A 494 -8.84 -6.77 8.53
C GLU A 494 -9.31 -6.14 7.20
N GLY A 495 -8.57 -5.14 6.69
CA GLY A 495 -8.92 -4.45 5.44
C GLY A 495 -8.62 -5.22 4.16
N VAL A 496 -7.79 -6.26 4.24
CA VAL A 496 -7.32 -7.05 3.07
C VAL A 496 -8.00 -8.41 3.00
N ASN A 497 -8.48 -8.94 4.14
CA ASN A 497 -9.15 -10.24 4.24
C ASN A 497 -10.55 -10.30 3.60
N GLY A 498 -11.12 -9.16 3.18
CA GLY A 498 -12.45 -9.07 2.55
C GLY A 498 -12.55 -9.69 1.15
N ASN A 499 -11.44 -9.82 0.40
CA ASN A 499 -11.45 -10.26 -1.01
C ASN A 499 -10.60 -11.51 -1.34
N ASN A 500 -9.79 -12.02 -0.41
CA ASN A 500 -8.78 -13.06 -0.73
C ASN A 500 -9.07 -14.48 -0.22
N ASN A 501 -10.26 -14.75 0.31
CA ASN A 501 -10.57 -16.04 0.95
C ASN A 501 -10.84 -17.23 -0.01
N ASN A 502 -10.54 -17.11 -1.30
CA ASN A 502 -10.78 -18.17 -2.31
C ASN A 502 -9.54 -18.51 -3.17
N ARG A 503 -8.34 -18.05 -2.85
CA ARG A 503 -7.11 -18.60 -3.46
C ARG A 503 -6.47 -19.55 -2.45
N GLN A 504 -6.41 -20.84 -2.76
CA GLN A 504 -5.39 -21.72 -2.18
C GLN A 504 -4.05 -21.01 -2.41
N GLN A 505 -3.40 -20.52 -1.35
CA GLN A 505 -2.09 -19.88 -1.49
C GLN A 505 -1.07 -20.97 -1.79
N ASN A 506 -0.80 -21.17 -3.08
CA ASN A 506 0.30 -21.99 -3.55
C ASN A 506 1.57 -21.13 -3.48
N TYR A 507 2.46 -21.46 -2.56
CA TYR A 507 3.84 -21.00 -2.63
C TYR A 507 4.67 -21.95 -3.49
N HIS A 508 5.75 -21.45 -4.09
CA HIS A 508 6.60 -22.25 -4.97
C HIS A 508 7.57 -23.13 -4.17
N SER A 509 8.27 -24.07 -4.83
CA SER A 509 9.25 -24.92 -4.16
C SER A 509 10.45 -24.14 -3.63
N TYR A 510 11.17 -24.73 -2.67
CA TYR A 510 12.44 -24.17 -2.18
C TYR A 510 13.41 -23.84 -3.32
N SER A 511 13.52 -24.76 -4.30
CA SER A 511 14.40 -24.59 -5.46
C SER A 511 14.04 -23.37 -6.31
N TYR A 512 12.75 -23.02 -6.40
CA TYR A 512 12.30 -21.82 -7.11
C TYR A 512 12.74 -20.55 -6.37
N TYR A 513 12.51 -20.47 -5.06
CA TYR A 513 12.89 -19.28 -4.30
C TYR A 513 14.40 -19.07 -4.23
N GLN A 514 15.17 -20.16 -4.21
CA GLN A 514 16.63 -20.09 -4.20
C GLN A 514 17.19 -19.67 -5.56
N ASN A 515 16.71 -20.27 -6.66
CA ASN A 515 17.38 -20.15 -7.95
C ASN A 515 16.66 -19.21 -8.92
N ASN A 516 15.33 -19.05 -8.82
CA ASN A 516 14.50 -18.43 -9.85
C ASN A 516 13.88 -17.10 -9.39
N PHE A 517 13.61 -16.93 -8.09
CA PHE A 517 12.97 -15.74 -7.54
C PHE A 517 13.96 -14.57 -7.37
N GLY A 518 13.62 -13.40 -7.93
CA GLY A 518 14.45 -12.19 -7.84
C GLY A 518 15.85 -12.39 -8.45
N MET A 519 15.92 -12.84 -9.70
CA MET A 519 17.17 -13.26 -10.36
C MET A 519 18.23 -12.14 -10.42
N TYR A 520 17.80 -10.89 -10.56
CA TYR A 520 18.68 -9.71 -10.64
C TYR A 520 18.45 -8.70 -9.50
N ASP A 521 17.67 -9.05 -8.47
CA ASP A 521 17.37 -8.10 -7.39
C ASP A 521 18.64 -7.77 -6.57
N ASP A 522 19.65 -8.63 -6.55
CA ASP A 522 20.89 -8.40 -5.79
C ASP A 522 22.00 -7.70 -6.61
N ASP A 523 21.73 -7.37 -7.88
CA ASP A 523 22.69 -6.78 -8.82
C ASP A 523 22.37 -5.28 -9.05
N PRO A 524 23.11 -4.32 -8.42
CA PRO A 524 22.77 -2.89 -8.50
C PRO A 524 22.98 -2.29 -9.90
N GLU A 525 23.87 -2.85 -10.71
CA GLU A 525 24.15 -2.41 -12.09
C GLU A 525 23.05 -2.83 -13.08
N ILE A 526 22.16 -3.75 -12.69
CA ILE A 526 21.04 -4.21 -13.51
C ILE A 526 19.73 -3.55 -13.04
N VAL A 527 19.13 -2.75 -13.91
CA VAL A 527 17.86 -2.09 -13.63
C VAL A 527 16.71 -3.07 -13.91
N THR A 528 16.04 -3.55 -12.86
CA THR A 528 14.81 -4.35 -12.99
C THR A 528 13.64 -3.44 -13.36
N LEU A 529 13.02 -3.66 -14.51
CA LEU A 529 11.95 -2.82 -15.06
C LEU A 529 10.61 -3.56 -15.03
N ASN A 530 9.57 -2.89 -14.51
CA ASN A 530 8.17 -3.27 -14.74
C ASN A 530 7.59 -2.51 -15.94
N ARG A 531 6.31 -2.74 -16.27
CA ARG A 531 5.61 -2.02 -17.35
C ARG A 531 5.81 -0.49 -17.33
N ASN A 532 5.57 0.16 -16.19
CA ASN A 532 5.65 1.61 -16.10
C ASN A 532 7.10 2.11 -16.23
N ASP A 533 8.02 1.46 -15.52
CA ASP A 533 9.44 1.81 -15.57
C ASP A 533 10.02 1.65 -16.98
N TYR A 534 9.58 0.62 -17.71
CA TYR A 534 10.00 0.43 -19.10
C TYR A 534 9.53 1.60 -19.99
N HIS A 535 8.25 1.96 -19.95
CA HIS A 535 7.73 3.05 -20.79
C HIS A 535 8.33 4.41 -20.43
N ASP A 536 8.57 4.65 -19.14
CA ASP A 536 9.10 5.92 -18.66
C ASP A 536 10.61 6.06 -18.88
N ASN A 537 11.39 4.98 -18.81
CA ASN A 537 12.86 5.07 -18.80
C ASN A 537 13.54 4.64 -20.10
N VAL A 538 12.90 3.78 -20.89
CA VAL A 538 13.53 3.12 -22.05
C VAL A 538 13.13 3.80 -23.36
N ILE A 539 11.83 4.04 -23.55
CA ILE A 539 11.29 4.57 -24.82
C ILE A 539 11.63 6.05 -24.94
N ASN A 540 12.23 6.46 -26.06
CA ASN A 540 12.74 7.83 -26.27
C ASN A 540 13.76 8.28 -25.21
N SER A 541 14.50 7.33 -24.61
CA SER A 541 15.57 7.68 -23.68
C SER A 541 16.73 8.36 -24.42
N GLU A 542 17.28 9.44 -23.88
CA GLU A 542 18.55 10.02 -24.37
C GLU A 542 19.75 9.10 -24.09
N LYS A 543 19.54 8.02 -23.33
CA LYS A 543 20.54 6.99 -23.04
C LYS A 543 20.29 5.76 -23.90
N VAL A 544 21.39 5.06 -24.20
CA VAL A 544 21.34 3.75 -24.83
C VAL A 544 20.97 2.71 -23.78
N TRP A 545 20.02 1.82 -24.12
CA TRP A 545 19.60 0.71 -23.26
C TRP A 545 19.83 -0.64 -23.91
N MET A 546 20.21 -1.63 -23.11
CA MET A 546 20.20 -3.03 -23.50
C MET A 546 19.40 -3.81 -22.46
N ILE A 547 18.32 -4.47 -22.90
CA ILE A 547 17.31 -5.05 -22.00
C ILE A 547 17.19 -6.55 -22.23
N ASN A 548 17.27 -7.31 -21.13
CA ASN A 548 17.00 -8.74 -21.10
C ASN A 548 15.55 -9.01 -20.70
N PHE A 549 14.74 -9.47 -21.66
CA PHE A 549 13.41 -10.01 -21.41
C PHE A 549 13.53 -11.50 -21.10
N TYR A 550 13.32 -11.86 -19.84
CA TYR A 550 13.54 -13.21 -19.33
C TYR A 550 12.29 -13.78 -18.64
N SER A 551 12.36 -15.06 -18.31
CA SER A 551 11.41 -15.74 -17.45
C SER A 551 12.21 -16.43 -16.34
N ALA A 552 11.69 -16.42 -15.12
CA ALA A 552 12.35 -17.02 -13.97
C ALA A 552 12.48 -18.55 -14.11
N MET A 553 11.54 -19.20 -14.81
CA MET A 553 11.52 -20.65 -15.06
C MET A 553 12.31 -21.11 -16.30
N CYS A 554 13.09 -20.24 -16.91
CA CYS A 554 13.78 -20.51 -18.17
C CYS A 554 15.25 -20.90 -17.97
N GLY A 555 15.63 -22.15 -18.30
CA GLY A 555 17.01 -22.64 -18.17
C GLY A 555 18.04 -21.86 -19.00
N HIS A 556 17.67 -21.41 -20.20
CA HIS A 556 18.54 -20.55 -21.02
C HIS A 556 18.77 -19.16 -20.38
N CYS A 557 17.82 -18.68 -19.59
CA CYS A 557 17.90 -17.41 -18.88
C CYS A 557 18.87 -17.51 -17.70
N HIS A 558 18.86 -18.65 -16.99
CA HIS A 558 19.86 -18.97 -15.95
C HIS A 558 21.28 -19.05 -16.51
N HIS A 559 21.47 -19.66 -17.69
CA HIS A 559 22.79 -19.70 -18.34
C HIS A 559 23.28 -18.31 -18.77
N LEU A 560 22.37 -17.40 -19.14
CA LEU A 560 22.73 -16.02 -19.51
C LEU A 560 23.01 -15.14 -18.30
N ALA A 561 22.41 -15.41 -17.14
CA ALA A 561 22.46 -14.52 -15.98
C ALA A 561 23.89 -14.13 -15.53
N PRO A 562 24.88 -15.05 -15.41
CA PRO A 562 26.25 -14.69 -15.06
C PRO A 562 26.92 -13.80 -16.11
N ILE A 563 26.66 -14.05 -17.39
CA ILE A 563 27.19 -13.25 -18.50
C ILE A 563 26.57 -11.85 -18.46
N TRP A 564 25.27 -11.76 -18.22
CA TRP A 564 24.54 -10.50 -18.13
C TRP A 564 25.03 -9.62 -16.97
N ARG A 565 25.31 -10.21 -15.80
CA ARG A 565 25.93 -9.50 -14.66
C ARG A 565 27.30 -8.94 -15.01
N LYS A 566 28.13 -9.76 -15.67
CA LYS A 566 29.45 -9.32 -16.11
C LYS A 566 29.35 -8.16 -17.10
N ILE A 567 28.46 -8.24 -18.08
CA ILE A 567 28.20 -7.16 -19.04
C ILE A 567 27.70 -5.89 -18.33
N ALA A 568 26.80 -6.03 -17.35
CA ALA A 568 26.31 -4.89 -16.57
C ALA A 568 27.42 -4.16 -15.82
N LYS A 569 28.36 -4.92 -15.25
CA LYS A 569 29.53 -4.37 -14.57
C LYS A 569 30.51 -3.72 -15.53
N ASP A 570 30.84 -4.38 -16.64
CA ASP A 570 31.85 -3.91 -17.59
C ASP A 570 31.36 -2.74 -18.46
N LEU A 571 30.05 -2.56 -18.59
CA LEU A 571 29.41 -1.43 -19.30
C LEU A 571 28.78 -0.41 -18.34
N GLU A 572 29.11 -0.46 -17.05
CA GLU A 572 28.62 0.50 -16.08
C GLU A 572 29.01 1.92 -16.49
N GLY A 573 28.03 2.82 -16.57
CA GLY A 573 28.25 4.21 -16.99
C GLY A 573 28.33 4.43 -18.51
N VAL A 574 28.56 3.39 -19.31
CA VAL A 574 28.61 3.43 -20.78
C VAL A 574 27.20 3.36 -21.37
N ILE A 575 26.44 2.31 -21.04
CA ILE A 575 25.02 2.16 -21.39
C ILE A 575 24.19 1.76 -20.17
N ARG A 576 22.86 1.69 -20.33
CA ARG A 576 21.97 1.18 -19.28
C ARG A 576 21.64 -0.28 -19.55
N ILE A 577 21.89 -1.13 -18.56
CA ILE A 577 21.55 -2.54 -18.61
C ILE A 577 20.28 -2.79 -17.81
N GLY A 578 19.25 -3.33 -18.48
CA GLY A 578 17.94 -3.58 -17.90
C GLY A 578 17.54 -5.05 -17.93
N ALA A 579 16.59 -5.43 -17.07
CA ALA A 579 15.97 -6.75 -17.10
C ALA A 579 14.47 -6.66 -16.81
N VAL A 580 13.66 -7.38 -17.61
CA VAL A 580 12.21 -7.47 -17.48
C VAL A 580 11.84 -8.93 -17.24
N ASN A 581 11.16 -9.21 -16.12
CA ASN A 581 10.60 -10.53 -15.86
C ASN A 581 9.23 -10.66 -16.54
N CYS A 582 9.16 -11.40 -17.63
CA CYS A 582 7.91 -11.58 -18.39
C CYS A 582 6.87 -12.46 -17.70
N GLU A 583 7.22 -13.16 -16.62
CA GLU A 583 6.23 -13.85 -15.78
C GLU A 583 5.44 -12.85 -14.92
N ASP A 584 6.11 -11.84 -14.36
CA ASP A 584 5.46 -10.79 -13.57
C ASP A 584 4.76 -9.77 -14.48
N ASP A 585 5.39 -9.37 -15.59
CA ASP A 585 4.92 -8.33 -16.52
C ASP A 585 4.51 -8.90 -17.89
N TRP A 586 3.67 -9.95 -17.90
CA TRP A 586 3.23 -10.60 -19.15
C TRP A 586 2.62 -9.62 -20.16
N SER A 587 1.84 -8.65 -19.69
CA SER A 587 1.19 -7.66 -20.56
C SER A 587 2.20 -6.80 -21.34
N LEU A 588 3.30 -6.40 -20.70
CA LEU A 588 4.39 -5.65 -21.34
C LEU A 588 5.08 -6.52 -22.39
N CYS A 589 5.46 -7.74 -22.01
CA CYS A 589 6.17 -8.64 -22.92
C CYS A 589 5.31 -9.04 -24.13
N HIS A 590 3.99 -9.18 -23.94
CA HIS A 590 3.04 -9.41 -25.02
C HIS A 590 2.93 -8.19 -25.94
N GLU A 591 2.81 -6.98 -25.38
CA GLU A 591 2.74 -5.72 -26.13
C GLU A 591 3.98 -5.49 -27.01
N ILE A 592 5.17 -5.77 -26.48
CA ILE A 592 6.44 -5.66 -27.21
C ILE A 592 6.61 -6.79 -28.24
N GLY A 593 5.85 -7.88 -28.13
CA GLY A 593 5.94 -9.04 -29.02
C GLY A 593 7.08 -10.00 -28.67
N ILE A 594 7.41 -10.16 -27.39
CA ILE A 594 8.41 -11.13 -26.92
C ILE A 594 7.82 -12.55 -26.99
N GLN A 595 8.38 -13.37 -27.89
CA GLN A 595 7.89 -14.73 -28.16
C GLN A 595 8.75 -15.84 -27.53
N SER A 596 9.98 -15.52 -27.10
CA SER A 596 10.91 -16.50 -26.54
C SER A 596 11.87 -15.87 -25.53
N TYR A 597 12.36 -16.69 -24.58
CA TYR A 597 13.22 -16.24 -23.49
C TYR A 597 14.59 -16.96 -23.51
N PRO A 598 15.69 -16.26 -23.17
CA PRO A 598 15.77 -14.81 -23.04
C PRO A 598 15.77 -14.12 -24.41
N THR A 599 15.15 -12.95 -24.52
CA THR A 599 15.25 -12.06 -25.68
C THR A 599 15.96 -10.77 -25.26
N LEU A 600 17.00 -10.40 -26.00
CA LEU A 600 17.79 -9.20 -25.75
C LEU A 600 17.40 -8.12 -26.79
N LEU A 601 17.02 -6.93 -26.32
CA LEU A 601 16.71 -5.78 -27.16
C LEU A 601 17.64 -4.60 -26.84
N TYR A 602 18.19 -3.97 -27.88
CA TYR A 602 19.01 -2.77 -27.80
C TYR A 602 18.20 -1.55 -28.25
N TYR A 603 18.13 -0.51 -27.45
CA TYR A 603 17.43 0.72 -27.74
C TYR A 603 18.47 1.82 -27.97
N PRO A 604 18.59 2.33 -29.21
CA PRO A 604 19.36 3.54 -29.49
C PRO A 604 18.76 4.76 -28.79
N LYS A 605 19.56 5.82 -28.67
CA LYS A 605 19.12 7.11 -28.14
C LYS A 605 17.88 7.61 -28.90
N ASN A 606 16.92 8.16 -28.17
CA ASN A 606 15.68 8.75 -28.68
C ASN A 606 14.83 7.81 -29.55
N SER A 607 15.03 6.49 -29.42
CA SER A 607 14.27 5.50 -30.18
C SER A 607 13.02 5.03 -29.43
N LYS A 608 11.92 4.83 -30.17
CA LYS A 608 10.74 4.12 -29.67
C LYS A 608 10.84 2.60 -29.83
N HIS A 609 11.77 2.14 -30.66
CA HIS A 609 11.85 0.74 -31.09
C HIS A 609 13.18 0.12 -30.68
N GLY A 610 13.10 -1.08 -30.12
CA GLY A 610 14.26 -1.89 -29.78
C GLY A 610 14.72 -2.74 -30.95
N ILE A 611 16.03 -2.83 -31.15
CA ILE A 611 16.70 -3.68 -32.12
C ILE A 611 16.98 -5.03 -31.47
N ARG A 612 16.48 -6.12 -32.06
CA ARG A 612 16.66 -7.46 -31.50
C ARG A 612 18.07 -7.97 -31.73
N PHE A 613 18.72 -8.43 -30.66
CA PHE A 613 19.98 -9.16 -30.75
C PHE A 613 19.70 -10.63 -31.10
N THR A 614 20.28 -11.09 -32.21
CA THR A 614 20.02 -12.41 -32.81
C THR A 614 21.21 -13.36 -32.79
N SER A 615 22.42 -12.88 -32.47
CA SER A 615 23.64 -13.71 -32.43
C SER A 615 23.67 -14.63 -31.20
N LYS A 616 24.75 -15.40 -31.08
CA LYS A 616 25.04 -16.24 -29.91
C LYS A 616 25.16 -15.33 -28.69
N LYS A 617 24.45 -15.66 -27.61
CA LYS A 617 24.43 -14.87 -26.36
C LYS A 617 25.68 -15.13 -25.50
N SER A 618 26.86 -15.02 -26.08
CA SER A 618 28.15 -15.06 -25.38
C SER A 618 28.54 -13.65 -24.92
N TYR A 619 29.46 -13.57 -23.96
CA TYR A 619 30.00 -12.27 -23.50
C TYR A 619 30.56 -11.45 -24.67
N GLN A 620 31.42 -12.07 -25.50
CA GLN A 620 32.10 -11.37 -26.60
C GLN A 620 31.12 -10.83 -27.64
N GLU A 621 30.20 -11.66 -28.12
CA GLU A 621 29.24 -11.28 -29.16
C GLU A 621 28.28 -10.17 -28.70
N ILE A 622 27.88 -10.18 -27.42
CA ILE A 622 27.05 -9.11 -26.88
C ILE A 622 27.87 -7.83 -26.72
N MET A 623 29.12 -7.93 -26.26
CA MET A 623 30.02 -6.78 -26.13
C MET A 623 30.27 -6.14 -27.50
N ASP A 624 30.70 -6.94 -28.49
CA ASP A 624 30.94 -6.47 -29.86
C ASP A 624 29.70 -5.80 -30.45
N PHE A 625 28.53 -6.43 -30.28
CA PHE A 625 27.27 -5.86 -30.78
C PHE A 625 26.94 -4.49 -30.18
N VAL A 626 27.21 -4.30 -28.88
CA VAL A 626 27.01 -3.01 -28.21
C VAL A 626 28.07 -2.01 -28.71
N MET A 627 29.35 -2.37 -28.67
CA MET A 627 30.47 -1.50 -29.02
C MET A 627 30.37 -0.98 -30.45
N GLU A 628 30.00 -1.82 -31.42
CA GLU A 628 29.78 -1.42 -32.82
C GLU A 628 28.67 -0.37 -33.02
N ARG A 629 27.78 -0.23 -32.04
CA ARG A 629 26.60 0.64 -32.10
C ARG A 629 26.70 1.85 -31.17
N LEU A 630 27.80 1.97 -30.43
CA LEU A 630 28.13 3.17 -29.68
C LEU A 630 28.62 4.23 -30.67
N ASP A 631 27.81 5.26 -30.87
CA ASP A 631 28.17 6.43 -31.65
C ASP A 631 28.97 7.39 -30.76
N VAL A 632 30.31 7.24 -30.77
CA VAL A 632 31.24 8.09 -30.02
C VAL A 632 32.19 8.81 -30.95
N ASN A 633 32.53 10.05 -30.63
CA ASN A 633 33.45 10.87 -31.40
C ASN A 633 34.78 11.06 -30.66
N ILE A 634 35.87 10.53 -31.22
CA ILE A 634 37.24 10.74 -30.75
C ILE A 634 37.99 11.54 -31.82
N GLU A 635 38.30 12.81 -31.51
CA GLU A 635 38.94 13.72 -32.45
C GLU A 635 40.45 13.40 -32.62
N GLU A 636 40.94 13.13 -33.83
CA GLU A 636 42.40 13.07 -34.10
C GLU A 636 42.98 14.48 -34.04
N ILE A 637 43.91 14.72 -33.10
CA ILE A 637 44.45 16.05 -32.83
C ILE A 637 45.66 16.31 -33.72
N THR A 638 45.65 17.40 -34.48
CA THR A 638 46.78 17.80 -35.32
C THR A 638 47.90 18.47 -34.50
N SER A 639 49.13 18.49 -35.03
CA SER A 639 50.30 19.04 -34.33
C SER A 639 50.19 20.52 -33.95
N THR A 640 49.44 21.32 -34.72
CA THR A 640 49.20 22.75 -34.43
C THR A 640 48.23 22.92 -33.28
N VAL A 641 47.11 22.20 -33.31
CA VAL A 641 46.10 22.15 -32.25
C VAL A 641 46.75 21.67 -30.95
N TRP A 642 47.52 20.58 -31.01
CA TRP A 642 48.22 20.04 -29.84
C TRP A 642 49.13 21.05 -29.14
N LYS A 643 50.02 21.71 -29.90
CA LYS A 643 50.94 22.73 -29.35
C LYS A 643 50.21 23.96 -28.79
N ASN A 644 49.10 24.36 -29.41
CA ASN A 644 48.30 25.50 -28.96
C ASN A 644 47.49 25.18 -27.70
N SER A 645 46.96 23.95 -27.63
CA SER A 645 46.25 23.40 -26.48
C SER A 645 47.18 23.29 -25.25
N LEU A 646 48.40 22.78 -25.41
CA LEU A 646 49.38 22.70 -24.31
C LEU A 646 49.81 24.08 -23.77
N LYS A 647 49.84 25.10 -24.63
CA LYS A 647 50.17 26.48 -24.26
C LYS A 647 48.97 27.26 -23.69
N GLY A 648 47.79 26.66 -23.61
CA GLY A 648 46.55 27.33 -23.16
C GLY A 648 46.10 28.48 -24.08
N ILE A 649 46.56 28.49 -25.33
CA ILE A 649 46.22 29.53 -26.33
C ILE A 649 44.88 29.18 -27.00
N GLU A 650 44.60 27.90 -27.15
CA GLU A 650 43.38 27.41 -27.77
C GLU A 650 42.18 27.55 -26.84
N LYS A 651 41.18 28.34 -27.25
CA LYS A 651 39.96 28.58 -26.46
C LYS A 651 38.89 27.57 -26.87
N ARG A 652 38.57 26.62 -25.99
CA ARG A 652 37.47 25.66 -26.15
C ARG A 652 36.37 25.91 -25.14
N GLU A 653 35.12 25.69 -25.55
CA GLU A 653 33.96 25.81 -24.67
C GLU A 653 33.88 24.70 -23.63
N LYS A 654 33.99 23.45 -24.09
CA LYS A 654 34.08 22.27 -23.22
C LYS A 654 35.54 21.91 -22.98
N SER A 655 35.82 21.35 -21.80
CA SER A 655 37.11 20.71 -21.52
C SER A 655 37.30 19.52 -22.45
N MET A 656 38.55 19.08 -22.62
CA MET A 656 38.91 17.96 -23.48
C MET A 656 39.80 16.96 -22.74
N LEU A 657 39.57 15.67 -22.93
CA LEU A 657 40.47 14.59 -22.52
C LEU A 657 41.19 14.04 -23.75
N VAL A 658 42.51 14.02 -23.73
CA VAL A 658 43.34 13.59 -24.86
C VAL A 658 44.10 12.33 -24.50
N PHE A 659 43.90 11.25 -25.26
CA PHE A 659 44.68 10.03 -25.16
C PHE A 659 46.02 10.20 -25.87
N ILE A 660 47.11 9.76 -25.23
CA ILE A 660 48.47 9.87 -25.77
C ILE A 660 48.92 8.47 -26.19
N CYS A 661 49.03 8.25 -27.50
CA CYS A 661 49.41 6.94 -28.04
C CYS A 661 50.65 7.04 -28.93
N GLY A 662 51.53 6.04 -28.88
CA GLY A 662 52.70 5.92 -29.77
C GLY A 662 54.03 6.32 -29.13
N ASP A 663 55.14 5.93 -29.77
CA ASP A 663 56.55 6.10 -29.39
C ASP A 663 56.87 6.04 -27.87
N ASN A 664 57.16 4.87 -27.33
CA ASN A 664 57.48 4.63 -25.90
C ASN A 664 56.36 4.99 -24.88
N HIS A 665 55.16 5.41 -25.31
CA HIS A 665 53.98 5.55 -24.44
C HIS A 665 53.03 4.36 -24.56
N GLU A 666 52.64 3.77 -23.42
CA GLU A 666 51.56 2.78 -23.33
C GLU A 666 50.20 3.49 -23.29
N CYS A 667 49.35 3.24 -24.28
CA CYS A 667 48.03 3.87 -24.42
C CYS A 667 46.90 2.92 -24.05
N PHE A 668 45.73 3.47 -23.72
CA PHE A 668 44.48 2.70 -23.67
C PHE A 668 44.19 2.07 -25.03
N ASP A 669 43.67 0.85 -25.05
CA ASP A 669 43.24 0.23 -26.30
C ASP A 669 41.99 0.91 -26.87
N ASN A 670 41.64 0.57 -28.11
CA ASN A 670 40.52 1.22 -28.81
C ASN A 670 39.17 1.03 -28.10
N ASP A 671 38.95 -0.13 -27.49
CA ASP A 671 37.69 -0.43 -26.79
C ASP A 671 37.59 0.37 -25.50
N ASP A 672 38.69 0.49 -24.75
CA ASP A 672 38.76 1.27 -23.53
C ASP A 672 38.63 2.77 -23.80
N GLN A 673 39.23 3.26 -24.89
CA GLN A 673 39.01 4.63 -25.38
C GLN A 673 37.53 4.89 -25.67
N ILE A 674 36.86 3.98 -26.40
CA ILE A 674 35.42 4.09 -26.70
C ILE A 674 34.59 4.09 -25.41
N LYS A 675 34.87 3.20 -24.45
CA LYS A 675 34.16 3.15 -23.15
C LYS A 675 34.35 4.43 -22.35
N ILE A 676 35.58 4.95 -22.27
CA ILE A 676 35.88 6.21 -21.56
C ILE A 676 35.15 7.37 -22.23
N THR A 677 35.22 7.47 -23.56
CA THR A 677 34.52 8.51 -24.33
C THR A 677 33.01 8.44 -24.15
N ALA A 678 32.41 7.25 -24.21
CA ALA A 678 30.98 7.06 -23.97
C ALA A 678 30.59 7.41 -22.53
N THR A 679 31.42 7.08 -21.54
CA THR A 679 31.18 7.39 -20.12
C THR A 679 31.21 8.89 -19.84
N LEU A 680 32.12 9.60 -20.51
CA LEU A 680 32.33 11.05 -20.39
C LEU A 680 31.56 11.85 -21.46
N GLU A 681 30.68 11.18 -22.19
CA GLU A 681 29.85 11.82 -23.20
C GLU A 681 28.99 12.91 -22.55
N ASN A 682 28.84 14.03 -23.27
CA ASN A 682 28.20 15.27 -22.81
C ASN A 682 28.90 16.00 -21.64
N ILE A 683 29.93 15.41 -21.00
CA ILE A 683 30.76 16.07 -19.97
C ILE A 683 31.89 16.87 -20.61
N LEU A 684 32.67 16.21 -21.48
CA LEU A 684 33.84 16.77 -22.15
C LEU A 684 33.99 16.16 -23.55
N THR A 685 34.84 16.76 -24.38
CA THR A 685 35.21 16.18 -25.68
C THR A 685 36.42 15.27 -25.51
N THR A 686 36.52 14.20 -26.30
CA THR A 686 37.71 13.33 -26.28
C THR A 686 38.50 13.44 -27.57
N GLY A 687 39.83 13.36 -27.48
CA GLY A 687 40.71 13.33 -28.63
C GLY A 687 41.86 12.35 -28.45
N ILE A 688 42.59 12.13 -29.53
CA ILE A 688 43.75 11.24 -29.58
C ILE A 688 44.93 11.94 -30.26
N VAL A 689 46.11 11.78 -29.69
CA VAL A 689 47.39 12.21 -30.27
C VAL A 689 48.21 10.98 -30.59
N ASP A 690 48.60 10.86 -31.86
CA ASP A 690 49.51 9.83 -32.36
C ASP A 690 50.95 10.38 -32.36
N CYS A 691 51.73 9.97 -31.36
CA CYS A 691 53.10 10.40 -31.14
C CYS A 691 54.09 9.86 -32.18
N TYR A 692 53.71 8.89 -33.03
CA TYR A 692 54.50 8.56 -34.21
C TYR A 692 54.41 9.64 -35.29
N LYS A 693 53.29 10.38 -35.35
CA LYS A 693 53.05 11.46 -36.30
C LYS A 693 53.39 12.84 -35.73
N ILE A 694 53.32 13.00 -34.40
CA ILE A 694 53.46 14.28 -33.70
C ILE A 694 54.57 14.16 -32.66
N ASN A 695 55.50 15.13 -32.62
CA ASN A 695 56.54 15.14 -31.60
C ASN A 695 55.94 15.36 -30.20
N CYS A 696 56.02 14.32 -29.35
CA CYS A 696 55.52 14.30 -27.97
C CYS A 696 56.63 14.41 -26.90
N ASN A 697 57.88 14.70 -27.28
CA ASN A 697 59.03 14.74 -26.35
C ASN A 697 58.88 15.74 -25.19
N ASP A 698 57.94 16.68 -25.30
CA ASP A 698 57.65 17.68 -24.27
C ASP A 698 56.82 17.09 -23.08
N ILE A 699 56.51 15.79 -23.10
CA ILE A 699 55.65 15.08 -22.14
C ILE A 699 56.36 13.81 -21.64
N SER A 700 56.10 13.41 -20.40
CA SER A 700 56.68 12.21 -19.80
C SER A 700 56.22 10.94 -20.52
N SER A 701 57.11 9.98 -20.76
CA SER A 701 56.77 8.67 -21.35
C SER A 701 55.74 7.87 -20.54
N SER A 702 55.53 8.23 -19.26
CA SER A 702 54.51 7.65 -18.38
C SER A 702 53.11 8.23 -18.57
N THR A 703 52.96 9.32 -19.31
CA THR A 703 51.66 10.00 -19.46
C THR A 703 50.77 9.22 -20.42
N THR A 704 49.60 8.81 -19.94
CA THR A 704 48.62 8.03 -20.71
C THR A 704 47.48 8.91 -21.26
N ALA A 705 47.14 9.99 -20.54
CA ALA A 705 46.13 10.95 -20.97
C ALA A 705 46.42 12.36 -20.43
N VAL A 706 45.88 13.38 -21.12
CA VAL A 706 46.00 14.80 -20.74
C VAL A 706 44.61 15.45 -20.72
N PHE A 707 44.26 16.08 -19.61
CA PHE A 707 43.06 16.92 -19.49
C PHE A 707 43.38 18.36 -19.85
N ILE A 708 42.68 18.90 -20.84
CA ILE A 708 42.75 20.28 -21.30
C ILE A 708 41.51 21.02 -20.77
N PRO A 709 41.66 22.00 -19.86
CA PRO A 709 40.53 22.75 -19.32
C PRO A 709 39.84 23.64 -20.36
N GLY A 710 38.50 23.71 -20.33
CA GLY A 710 37.70 24.65 -21.13
C GLY A 710 37.76 26.09 -20.60
N PHE A 711 37.23 27.07 -21.35
CA PHE A 711 37.37 28.50 -21.00
C PHE A 711 36.69 28.90 -19.69
N LYS A 712 35.63 28.17 -19.28
CA LYS A 712 34.90 28.41 -18.01
C LYS A 712 35.66 27.88 -16.79
N HIS A 713 36.77 27.16 -16.99
CA HIS A 713 37.53 26.54 -15.92
C HIS A 713 38.42 27.55 -15.17
N LYS A 714 38.60 27.34 -13.86
CA LYS A 714 39.45 28.22 -13.02
C LYS A 714 40.93 28.07 -13.37
N THR A 715 41.37 26.85 -13.67
CA THR A 715 42.72 26.53 -14.12
C THR A 715 42.77 26.52 -15.65
N LYS A 716 43.82 27.12 -16.22
CA LYS A 716 44.02 27.18 -17.69
C LYS A 716 45.14 26.26 -18.19
N ASN A 717 45.88 25.64 -17.28
CA ASN A 717 47.00 24.77 -17.62
C ASN A 717 46.50 23.34 -17.84
N PRO A 718 47.08 22.59 -18.80
CA PRO A 718 46.83 21.16 -18.96
C PRO A 718 47.20 20.38 -17.70
N ILE A 719 46.48 19.29 -17.47
CA ILE A 719 46.71 18.36 -16.35
C ILE A 719 47.07 17.00 -16.94
N TYR A 720 48.17 16.43 -16.47
CA TYR A 720 48.74 15.19 -16.99
C TYR A 720 48.39 14.02 -16.07
N PHE A 721 47.94 12.91 -16.65
CA PHE A 721 47.68 11.68 -15.92
C PHE A 721 48.78 10.67 -16.23
N ASP A 722 49.68 10.49 -15.27
CA ASP A 722 50.84 9.60 -15.36
C ASP A 722 50.54 8.24 -14.72
N ASN A 723 50.93 7.16 -15.41
CA ASN A 723 50.76 5.78 -14.96
C ASN A 723 49.30 5.37 -14.66
N THR A 724 48.33 6.04 -15.28
CA THR A 724 46.90 5.71 -15.12
C THR A 724 46.47 4.80 -16.26
N TYR A 725 46.29 3.51 -15.97
CA TYR A 725 45.94 2.47 -16.96
C TYR A 725 44.56 1.83 -16.74
N ALA A 726 43.92 2.07 -15.60
CA ALA A 726 42.56 1.59 -15.33
C ALA A 726 41.52 2.66 -15.70
N ILE A 727 40.46 2.24 -16.40
CA ILE A 727 39.35 3.13 -16.82
C ILE A 727 38.77 3.90 -15.62
N ASN A 728 38.45 3.19 -14.54
CA ASN A 728 37.78 3.78 -13.38
C ASN A 728 38.65 4.85 -12.70
N ASP A 729 39.96 4.61 -12.61
CA ASP A 729 40.90 5.56 -12.00
C ASP A 729 41.00 6.83 -12.84
N LEU A 730 41.11 6.70 -14.17
CA LEU A 730 41.15 7.85 -15.07
C LEU A 730 39.84 8.64 -15.01
N VAL A 731 38.69 7.96 -15.09
CA VAL A 731 37.38 8.61 -15.01
C VAL A 731 37.24 9.37 -13.68
N HIS A 732 37.63 8.78 -12.55
CA HIS A 732 37.58 9.47 -11.25
C HIS A 732 38.48 10.72 -11.23
N GLN A 733 39.74 10.58 -11.65
CA GLN A 733 40.70 11.69 -11.68
C GLN A 733 40.23 12.84 -12.60
N VAL A 734 39.57 12.50 -13.71
CA VAL A 734 39.00 13.49 -14.65
C VAL A 734 37.78 14.17 -14.07
N LEU A 735 36.88 13.44 -13.39
CA LEU A 735 35.71 14.02 -12.73
C LEU A 735 36.13 15.01 -11.62
N ASP A 736 37.22 14.74 -10.91
CA ASP A 736 37.77 15.66 -9.91
C ASP A 736 38.18 17.02 -10.51
N GLN A 737 38.58 17.03 -11.78
CA GLN A 737 38.94 18.26 -12.50
C GLN A 737 37.74 19.05 -13.03
N LEU A 738 36.50 18.59 -12.87
CA LEU A 738 35.33 19.34 -13.33
C LEU A 738 34.94 20.45 -12.35
N PRO A 739 34.37 21.58 -12.84
CA PRO A 739 33.99 22.70 -12.00
C PRO A 739 32.90 22.31 -10.99
N GLU A 740 33.06 22.80 -9.76
CA GLU A 740 32.05 22.65 -8.71
C GLU A 740 30.74 23.37 -9.05
N PRO A 741 29.56 22.83 -8.68
CA PRO A 741 28.29 23.55 -8.73
C PRO A 741 28.36 24.89 -7.98
N GLN A 742 27.59 25.88 -8.43
CA GLN A 742 27.58 27.21 -7.81
C GLN A 742 27.08 27.12 -6.35
N GLU A 743 27.84 27.66 -5.41
CA GLU A 743 27.38 27.85 -4.04
C GLU A 743 26.38 29.01 -3.99
N ILE A 744 25.13 28.73 -3.61
CA ILE A 744 24.04 29.70 -3.58
C ILE A 744 23.95 30.31 -2.18
N THR A 745 24.07 31.63 -2.10
CA THR A 745 23.86 32.39 -0.86
C THR A 745 22.38 32.72 -0.63
N SER A 746 22.05 33.24 0.56
CA SER A 746 20.67 33.64 0.86
C SER A 746 20.15 34.80 0.00
N SER A 747 21.01 35.67 -0.54
CA SER A 747 20.62 36.72 -1.49
C SER A 747 20.37 36.10 -2.86
N ASP A 748 21.31 35.28 -3.34
CA ASP A 748 21.22 34.65 -4.65
C ASP A 748 19.92 33.83 -4.78
N PHE A 749 19.57 33.07 -3.74
CA PHE A 749 18.33 32.29 -3.74
C PHE A 749 17.08 33.17 -3.92
N LYS A 750 17.03 34.32 -3.25
CA LYS A 750 15.89 35.26 -3.37
C LYS A 750 15.85 35.93 -4.74
N ASP A 751 17.01 36.28 -5.28
CA ASP A 751 17.12 36.90 -6.59
C ASP A 751 16.72 35.90 -7.69
N ILE A 752 17.17 34.65 -7.62
CA ILE A 752 16.75 33.55 -8.50
C ILE A 752 15.23 33.38 -8.43
N GLN A 753 14.67 33.25 -7.22
CA GLN A 753 13.22 33.06 -7.04
C GLN A 753 12.44 34.22 -7.67
N LYS A 754 12.84 35.46 -7.41
CA LYS A 754 12.17 36.65 -7.93
C LYS A 754 12.28 36.75 -9.46
N THR A 755 13.40 36.33 -10.03
CA THR A 755 13.60 36.39 -11.48
C THR A 755 12.70 35.37 -12.19
N LEU A 756 12.68 34.13 -11.69
CA LEU A 756 11.79 33.07 -12.19
C LEU A 756 10.30 33.37 -12.01
N GLU A 757 9.92 34.13 -10.98
CA GLU A 757 8.53 34.56 -10.76
C GLU A 757 8.06 35.66 -11.75
N ASN A 758 8.97 36.55 -12.19
CA ASN A 758 8.62 37.72 -13.00
C ASN A 758 8.81 37.53 -14.51
N ASN A 759 9.73 36.65 -14.94
CA ASN A 759 10.02 36.44 -16.35
C ASN A 759 9.14 35.32 -16.94
N ASN A 760 8.44 35.64 -18.04
CA ASN A 760 7.64 34.70 -18.82
C ASN A 760 8.53 33.60 -19.40
N ASP A 761 8.30 32.35 -19.01
CA ASP A 761 8.63 31.05 -19.64
C ASP A 761 10.02 30.77 -20.28
N ASN A 762 10.89 31.77 -20.43
CA ASN A 762 12.11 31.78 -21.23
C ASN A 762 13.41 31.69 -20.41
N GLU A 763 13.31 31.61 -19.08
CA GLU A 763 14.47 31.34 -18.22
C GLU A 763 14.54 29.87 -17.84
N ASP A 764 15.77 29.35 -17.73
CA ASP A 764 16.02 27.98 -17.32
C ASP A 764 15.76 27.79 -15.82
N GLY A 765 15.15 26.66 -15.45
CA GLY A 765 14.92 26.30 -14.06
C GLY A 765 16.23 26.06 -13.29
N TRP A 766 16.14 25.95 -11.97
CA TRP A 766 17.29 25.68 -11.11
C TRP A 766 17.11 24.38 -10.34
N LEU A 767 18.06 23.45 -10.48
CA LEU A 767 18.22 22.29 -9.60
C LEU A 767 19.21 22.63 -8.49
N ILE A 768 18.73 22.59 -7.25
CA ILE A 768 19.49 22.97 -6.07
C ILE A 768 19.66 21.76 -5.15
N CYS A 769 20.91 21.47 -4.78
CA CYS A 769 21.26 20.51 -3.73
C CYS A 769 21.34 21.22 -2.37
N PHE A 770 20.44 20.87 -1.46
CA PHE A 770 20.43 21.34 -0.08
C PHE A 770 21.23 20.36 0.79
N TYR A 771 22.31 20.83 1.42
CA TYR A 771 23.22 19.97 2.19
C TYR A 771 23.57 20.56 3.56
N MET A 772 24.12 19.73 4.45
CA MET A 772 24.58 20.12 5.78
C MET A 772 25.92 19.42 6.07
N GLY A 773 26.94 20.16 6.53
CA GLY A 773 28.30 19.63 6.79
C GLY A 773 29.20 19.62 5.55
N HIS A 774 30.16 18.68 5.49
CA HIS A 774 31.09 18.49 4.36
C HIS A 774 30.51 17.47 3.37
N ALA A 775 30.23 17.89 2.13
CA ALA A 775 29.53 17.08 1.12
C ALA A 775 30.47 16.32 0.15
N THR A 776 31.61 15.82 0.64
CA THR A 776 32.74 15.40 -0.22
C THR A 776 32.43 14.24 -1.18
N GLU A 777 31.60 13.25 -0.80
CA GLU A 777 31.26 12.13 -1.69
C GLU A 777 30.19 12.47 -2.75
N PHE A 778 29.29 13.42 -2.45
CA PHE A 778 28.25 13.84 -3.39
C PHE A 778 28.73 14.87 -4.42
N ASP A 779 29.78 15.62 -4.11
CA ASP A 779 30.35 16.64 -5.01
C ASP A 779 30.84 16.02 -6.35
N VAL A 780 31.41 14.81 -6.33
CA VAL A 780 31.85 14.11 -7.57
C VAL A 780 30.65 13.68 -8.43
N GLN A 781 29.55 13.23 -7.81
CA GLN A 781 28.34 12.85 -8.53
C GLN A 781 27.59 14.08 -9.08
N LEU A 782 27.58 15.18 -8.34
CA LEU A 782 27.02 16.48 -8.75
C LEU A 782 27.64 16.98 -10.06
N LYS A 783 28.96 16.80 -10.24
CA LYS A 783 29.71 17.21 -11.44
C LYS A 783 29.29 16.46 -12.71
N ARG A 784 28.61 15.31 -12.59
CA ARG A 784 28.09 14.53 -13.71
C ARG A 784 26.68 14.95 -14.13
N LEU A 785 25.93 15.68 -13.30
CA LEU A 785 24.56 16.10 -13.66
C LEU A 785 24.46 17.02 -14.90
N PRO A 786 25.36 18.00 -15.12
CA PRO A 786 25.28 18.88 -16.30
C PRO A 786 25.34 18.14 -17.65
N SER A 787 25.81 16.88 -17.69
CA SER A 787 25.84 16.08 -18.92
C SER A 787 24.61 15.19 -19.12
N ILE A 788 23.72 15.16 -18.12
CA ILE A 788 22.51 14.33 -18.09
C ILE A 788 21.27 15.22 -18.22
N ILE A 789 21.29 16.42 -17.65
CA ILE A 789 20.17 17.37 -17.72
C ILE A 789 20.58 18.62 -18.50
N ASN A 790 19.84 18.91 -19.58
CA ASN A 790 19.95 20.12 -20.37
C ASN A 790 18.95 21.17 -19.87
N ASP A 791 19.22 22.46 -20.09
CA ASP A 791 18.29 23.57 -19.80
C ASP A 791 17.93 23.72 -18.31
N VAL A 792 18.90 23.43 -17.43
CA VAL A 792 18.78 23.58 -15.96
C VAL A 792 20.06 24.17 -15.38
N ASN A 793 19.91 25.20 -14.56
CA ASN A 793 21.00 25.74 -13.75
C ASN A 793 21.24 24.87 -12.51
N LEU A 794 22.50 24.68 -12.14
CA LEU A 794 22.90 23.84 -11.00
C LEU A 794 23.49 24.66 -9.88
N GLY A 795 23.02 24.41 -8.66
CA GLY A 795 23.62 25.01 -7.47
C GLY A 795 23.53 24.14 -6.23
N LYS A 796 24.27 24.54 -5.21
CA LYS A 796 24.27 23.92 -3.88
C LYS A 796 24.09 24.97 -2.80
N LEU A 797 23.29 24.66 -1.79
CA LEU A 797 22.95 25.55 -0.68
C LEU A 797 23.22 24.87 0.66
N ASN A 798 24.11 25.49 1.45
CA ASN A 798 24.45 25.00 2.78
C ASN A 798 23.38 25.38 3.82
N CYS A 799 22.58 24.39 4.26
CA CYS A 799 21.54 24.57 5.26
C CYS A 799 22.07 24.79 6.68
N GLY A 800 23.31 24.40 6.97
CA GLY A 800 23.97 24.76 8.23
C GLY A 800 24.25 26.26 8.31
N LYS A 801 24.63 26.89 7.19
CA LYS A 801 24.89 28.34 7.11
C LYS A 801 23.62 29.17 6.90
N TYR A 802 22.67 28.67 6.12
CA TYR A 802 21.44 29.38 5.72
C TYR A 802 20.17 28.68 6.18
N SER A 803 20.11 28.30 7.46
CA SER A 803 19.04 27.48 8.06
C SER A 803 17.62 28.05 7.87
N ASN A 804 17.48 29.38 7.82
CA ASN A 804 16.19 30.03 7.63
C ASN A 804 15.51 29.70 6.29
N ILE A 805 16.28 29.60 5.20
CA ILE A 805 15.74 29.23 3.88
C ILE A 805 15.27 27.77 3.93
N CYS A 806 16.14 26.88 4.39
CA CYS A 806 15.87 25.45 4.45
C CYS A 806 14.66 25.13 5.35
N ARG A 807 14.54 25.82 6.49
CA ARG A 807 13.38 25.69 7.38
C ARG A 807 12.08 26.16 6.73
N LYS A 808 12.10 27.25 5.94
CA LYS A 808 10.91 27.75 5.24
C LYS A 808 10.45 26.81 4.12
N LEU A 809 11.40 26.15 3.45
CA LEU A 809 11.15 25.13 2.44
C LEU A 809 10.93 23.73 3.04
N ASN A 810 11.00 23.59 4.37
CA ASN A 810 10.88 22.35 5.13
C ASN A 810 11.88 21.25 4.72
N ILE A 811 13.11 21.63 4.40
CA ILE A 811 14.20 20.69 4.14
C ILE A 811 14.58 20.01 5.46
N ASN A 812 14.31 18.71 5.58
CA ASN A 812 14.49 17.92 6.81
C ASN A 812 15.39 16.67 6.64
N ARG A 813 15.90 16.44 5.42
CA ARG A 813 16.85 15.39 5.06
C ARG A 813 17.98 16.04 4.27
N TYR A 814 19.20 15.50 4.42
CA TYR A 814 20.38 15.99 3.72
C TYR A 814 21.19 14.80 3.14
N PRO A 815 21.69 14.90 1.89
CA PRO A 815 21.32 15.93 0.93
C PRO A 815 19.83 15.81 0.52
N MET A 816 19.21 16.93 0.15
CA MET A 816 17.88 16.95 -0.45
C MET A 816 17.92 17.81 -1.71
N TRP A 817 17.23 17.36 -2.75
CA TRP A 817 17.23 18.03 -4.04
C TRP A 817 15.92 18.75 -4.26
N GLY A 818 15.98 19.97 -4.79
CA GLY A 818 14.78 20.74 -5.13
C GLY A 818 14.94 21.45 -6.46
N VAL A 819 13.82 21.60 -7.17
CA VAL A 819 13.76 22.31 -8.44
C VAL A 819 12.95 23.57 -8.27
N LEU A 820 13.55 24.72 -8.55
CA LEU A 820 12.86 26.00 -8.75
C LEU A 820 12.55 26.15 -10.24
N LYS A 821 11.29 26.42 -10.56
CA LYS A 821 10.79 26.42 -11.94
C LYS A 821 10.46 27.82 -12.42
N PRO A 822 10.46 28.03 -13.74
CA PRO A 822 9.86 29.23 -14.33
C PRO A 822 8.40 29.38 -13.88
N GLY A 823 8.02 30.60 -13.50
CA GLY A 823 6.71 30.90 -12.91
C GLY A 823 6.62 30.72 -11.39
N GLY A 824 7.76 30.46 -10.73
CA GLY A 824 7.93 30.48 -9.26
C GLY A 824 7.58 29.18 -8.53
N ALA A 825 7.17 28.14 -9.26
CA ALA A 825 6.83 26.86 -8.66
C ALA A 825 8.09 26.13 -8.14
N PHE A 826 7.93 25.34 -7.08
CA PHE A 826 9.01 24.58 -6.46
C PHE A 826 8.58 23.14 -6.24
N GLU A 827 9.49 22.18 -6.40
CA GLU A 827 9.28 20.79 -6.00
C GLU A 827 10.52 20.24 -5.28
N LEU A 828 10.31 19.24 -4.42
CA LEU A 828 11.36 18.48 -3.77
C LEU A 828 11.45 17.08 -4.34
N SER A 829 12.65 16.53 -4.37
CA SER A 829 12.89 15.13 -4.72
C SER A 829 12.60 14.24 -3.53
N HIS A 830 11.87 13.16 -3.78
CA HIS A 830 11.55 12.12 -2.82
C HIS A 830 12.06 10.73 -3.26
N GLY A 831 12.82 10.69 -4.37
CA GLY A 831 13.44 9.48 -4.90
C GLY A 831 14.71 9.08 -4.13
N LYS A 832 15.47 8.14 -4.71
CA LYS A 832 16.79 7.78 -4.17
C LYS A 832 17.79 8.88 -4.52
N ASP A 833 18.80 9.08 -3.68
CA ASP A 833 19.85 10.07 -3.91
C ASP A 833 20.91 9.53 -4.88
N ASN A 834 20.48 8.97 -6.01
CA ASN A 834 21.36 8.59 -7.11
C ASN A 834 21.15 9.53 -8.29
N ILE A 835 22.19 9.67 -9.10
CA ILE A 835 22.24 10.66 -10.18
C ILE A 835 21.11 10.50 -11.21
N ASN A 836 20.66 9.27 -11.48
CA ASN A 836 19.63 9.00 -12.48
C ASN A 836 18.25 9.45 -11.98
N ASP A 837 17.91 9.12 -10.74
CA ASP A 837 16.64 9.52 -10.13
C ASP A 837 16.57 11.05 -9.96
N ILE A 838 17.69 11.69 -9.61
CA ILE A 838 17.80 13.14 -9.51
C ILE A 838 17.63 13.80 -10.89
N ALA A 839 18.32 13.31 -11.92
CA ALA A 839 18.20 13.84 -13.28
C ALA A 839 16.77 13.69 -13.81
N LYS A 840 16.15 12.51 -13.64
CA LYS A 840 14.76 12.25 -14.03
C LYS A 840 13.79 13.15 -13.29
N PHE A 841 13.99 13.34 -11.98
CA PHE A 841 13.19 14.25 -11.18
C PHE A 841 13.29 15.68 -11.74
N ALA A 842 14.51 16.17 -11.97
CA ALA A 842 14.76 17.51 -12.48
C ALA A 842 14.09 17.73 -13.84
N GLU A 843 14.32 16.83 -14.81
CA GLU A 843 13.78 16.93 -16.16
C GLU A 843 12.25 16.95 -16.17
N ASN A 844 11.61 16.00 -15.46
CA ASN A 844 10.15 15.92 -15.41
C ASN A 844 9.52 17.09 -14.64
N SER A 845 10.17 17.53 -13.57
CA SER A 845 9.68 18.63 -12.73
C SER A 845 9.74 19.97 -13.48
N ILE A 846 10.82 20.22 -14.23
CA ILE A 846 11.00 21.46 -15.01
C ILE A 846 10.00 21.55 -16.16
N LYS A 847 9.72 20.44 -16.86
CA LYS A 847 8.65 20.36 -17.86
C LYS A 847 7.29 20.72 -17.24
N ALA A 848 7.00 20.22 -16.03
CA ALA A 848 5.75 20.48 -15.31
C ALA A 848 5.77 21.77 -14.49
N LYS A 849 5.75 22.93 -15.17
CA LYS A 849 5.81 24.27 -14.56
C LYS A 849 4.70 24.59 -13.54
N ASN A 850 3.57 23.88 -13.60
CA ASN A 850 2.36 24.15 -12.79
C ASN A 850 2.17 23.20 -11.58
N VAL A 851 3.22 22.52 -11.11
CA VAL A 851 3.17 21.67 -9.90
C VAL A 851 3.97 22.28 -8.77
N TRP A 852 3.33 22.48 -7.61
CA TRP A 852 3.87 23.21 -6.46
C TRP A 852 3.93 22.33 -5.21
N ALA A 853 5.10 22.19 -4.60
CA ALA A 853 5.23 21.75 -3.21
C ALA A 853 4.75 22.89 -2.29
N LEU A 854 3.62 22.67 -1.62
CA LEU A 854 2.94 23.73 -0.88
C LEU A 854 3.53 23.91 0.52
N THR A 855 3.77 25.16 0.90
CA THR A 855 4.12 25.54 2.28
C THR A 855 2.87 25.65 3.15
N ALA A 856 3.04 25.55 4.47
CA ALA A 856 1.95 25.67 5.43
C ALA A 856 1.06 26.91 5.19
N ASP A 857 1.66 28.07 4.93
CA ASP A 857 0.93 29.32 4.70
C ASP A 857 0.06 29.24 3.43
N LYS A 858 0.62 28.72 2.33
CA LYS A 858 -0.13 28.57 1.08
C LYS A 858 -1.25 27.55 1.23
N ILE A 859 -1.00 26.42 1.90
CA ILE A 859 -2.02 25.41 2.21
C ILE A 859 -3.19 26.06 2.96
N LEU A 860 -2.90 26.79 4.04
CA LEU A 860 -3.93 27.46 4.84
C LEU A 860 -4.69 28.52 4.04
N SER A 861 -4.02 29.28 3.16
CA SER A 861 -4.69 30.27 2.29
C SER A 861 -5.71 29.62 1.34
N ILE A 862 -5.35 28.47 0.76
CA ILE A 862 -6.21 27.70 -0.16
C ILE A 862 -7.40 27.14 0.62
N LEU A 863 -7.15 26.52 1.78
CA LEU A 863 -8.21 25.90 2.59
C LEU A 863 -9.17 26.92 3.20
N LYS A 864 -8.68 28.12 3.56
CA LYS A 864 -9.48 29.25 4.05
C LYS A 864 -10.23 30.02 2.96
N ARG A 865 -10.07 29.64 1.68
CA ARG A 865 -10.76 30.25 0.53
C ARG A 865 -10.50 31.76 0.41
N GLN A 866 -9.27 32.20 0.65
CA GLN A 866 -8.95 33.63 0.60
C GLN A 866 -9.06 34.20 -0.83
N ASN A 867 -8.77 33.38 -1.85
CA ASN A 867 -8.95 33.71 -3.27
C ASN A 867 -10.02 32.80 -3.89
N ASN A 868 -11.28 33.25 -3.93
CA ASN A 868 -12.43 32.45 -4.40
C ASN A 868 -12.40 32.06 -5.90
N ASN A 869 -11.45 32.61 -6.67
CA ASN A 869 -11.34 32.38 -8.12
C ASN A 869 -10.27 31.33 -8.51
N GLU A 870 -9.50 30.79 -7.57
CA GLU A 870 -8.46 29.80 -7.86
C GLU A 870 -8.98 28.37 -7.63
N ALA A 871 -8.81 27.48 -8.62
CA ALA A 871 -9.03 26.05 -8.46
C ALA A 871 -7.69 25.33 -8.24
N TRP A 872 -7.63 24.46 -7.23
CA TRP A 872 -6.42 23.73 -6.83
C TRP A 872 -6.68 22.22 -6.79
N PHE A 873 -5.95 21.46 -7.61
CA PHE A 873 -5.85 20.00 -7.46
C PHE A 873 -4.69 19.69 -6.51
N ILE A 874 -5.01 19.20 -5.32
CA ILE A 874 -4.05 18.97 -4.23
C ILE A 874 -3.89 17.48 -3.98
N ASP A 875 -2.65 17.00 -4.02
CA ASP A 875 -2.26 15.68 -3.56
C ASP A 875 -1.64 15.72 -2.16
N TRP A 876 -2.29 15.05 -1.22
CA TRP A 876 -1.86 14.88 0.15
C TRP A 876 -1.14 13.55 0.27
N TYR A 877 0.15 13.60 0.52
CA TYR A 877 1.00 12.42 0.38
C TYR A 877 2.05 12.33 1.48
N ALA A 878 2.75 11.20 1.51
CA ALA A 878 3.91 11.01 2.36
C ALA A 878 5.08 10.51 1.49
N PRO A 879 6.31 11.06 1.64
CA PRO A 879 7.47 10.67 0.84
C PRO A 879 7.84 9.18 0.95
N TRP A 880 7.54 8.55 2.08
CA TRP A 880 7.80 7.13 2.30
C TRP A 880 6.77 6.20 1.65
N CYS A 881 5.69 6.72 1.09
CA CYS A 881 4.59 5.93 0.54
C CYS A 881 4.85 5.64 -0.96
N PRO A 882 5.08 4.37 -1.36
CA PRO A 882 5.41 4.08 -2.77
C PRO A 882 4.31 4.44 -3.77
N PRO A 883 3.00 4.18 -3.51
CA PRO A 883 1.92 4.65 -4.38
C PRO A 883 1.89 6.18 -4.53
N CYS A 884 2.36 6.92 -3.52
CA CYS A 884 2.46 8.37 -3.56
C CYS A 884 3.55 8.81 -4.54
N ILE A 885 4.73 8.21 -4.44
CA ILE A 885 5.85 8.51 -5.33
C ILE A 885 5.51 8.15 -6.78
N GLN A 886 4.76 7.05 -7.00
CA GLN A 886 4.27 6.67 -8.33
C GLN A 886 3.20 7.62 -8.88
N PHE A 887 2.46 8.32 -8.02
CA PHE A 887 1.41 9.25 -8.46
C PHE A 887 1.96 10.61 -8.90
N LEU A 888 3.07 11.07 -8.33
CA LEU A 888 3.69 12.37 -8.66
C LEU A 888 3.97 12.56 -10.17
N PRO A 889 4.54 11.59 -10.92
CA PRO A 889 4.70 11.70 -12.36
C PRO A 889 3.38 11.90 -13.11
N GLU A 890 2.31 11.23 -12.68
CA GLU A 890 0.98 11.33 -13.32
C GLU A 890 0.33 12.70 -13.05
N ILE A 891 0.57 13.28 -11.87
CA ILE A 891 0.19 14.68 -11.56
C ILE A 891 0.94 15.64 -12.48
N ARG A 892 2.25 15.45 -12.67
CA ARG A 892 3.06 16.27 -13.58
C ARG A 892 2.54 16.19 -15.01
N LYS A 893 2.29 14.98 -15.53
CA LYS A 893 1.70 14.77 -16.86
C LYS A 893 0.34 15.47 -16.99
N ALA A 894 -0.56 15.30 -16.02
CA ALA A 894 -1.86 15.97 -16.03
C ALA A 894 -1.76 17.50 -15.99
N SER A 895 -0.80 18.04 -15.24
CA SER A 895 -0.61 19.49 -15.13
C SER A 895 -0.22 20.17 -16.44
N LEU A 896 0.32 19.43 -17.41
CA LEU A 896 0.66 19.95 -18.74
C LEU A 896 -0.57 20.25 -19.60
N GLU A 897 -1.73 19.65 -19.29
CA GLU A 897 -2.98 19.83 -20.02
C GLU A 897 -3.82 21.01 -19.51
N PHE A 898 -3.37 21.67 -18.43
CA PHE A 898 -4.10 22.78 -17.82
C PHE A 898 -3.23 24.02 -17.65
N ASP A 899 -3.71 25.13 -18.19
CA ASP A 899 -3.13 26.43 -17.91
C ASP A 899 -3.26 26.80 -16.42
N LYS A 900 -2.24 27.48 -15.89
CA LYS A 900 -2.19 28.02 -14.52
C LYS A 900 -3.38 28.96 -14.22
N SER A 901 -3.99 29.56 -15.24
CA SER A 901 -5.19 30.39 -15.11
C SER A 901 -6.46 29.58 -14.80
N THR A 902 -6.48 28.29 -15.10
CA THR A 902 -7.65 27.42 -14.95
C THR A 902 -7.55 26.59 -13.67
N VAL A 903 -6.45 25.84 -13.49
CA VAL A 903 -6.24 24.97 -12.33
C VAL A 903 -4.76 24.96 -11.95
N TYR A 904 -4.49 25.04 -10.65
CA TYR A 904 -3.17 24.85 -10.07
C TYR A 904 -3.01 23.44 -9.54
N PHE A 905 -1.80 22.88 -9.59
CA PHE A 905 -1.48 21.59 -8.99
C PHE A 905 -0.57 21.77 -7.79
N GLY A 906 -0.94 21.17 -6.67
CA GLY A 906 -0.22 21.27 -5.40
C GLY A 906 0.04 19.91 -4.78
N THR A 907 1.19 19.75 -4.13
CA THR A 907 1.52 18.58 -3.31
C THR A 907 1.73 19.01 -1.87
N VAL A 908 1.22 18.22 -0.93
CA VAL A 908 1.31 18.47 0.51
C VAL A 908 1.97 17.27 1.16
N ASP A 909 3.19 17.49 1.67
CA ASP A 909 3.89 16.49 2.46
C ASP A 909 3.30 16.43 3.88
N CYS A 910 2.54 15.39 4.16
CA CYS A 910 1.92 15.17 5.46
C CYS A 910 2.86 14.68 6.55
N THR A 911 4.11 14.31 6.21
CA THR A 911 5.16 14.04 7.21
C THR A 911 5.70 15.33 7.81
N VAL A 912 5.71 16.40 7.02
CA VAL A 912 6.07 17.76 7.45
C VAL A 912 4.87 18.49 8.05
N HIS A 913 3.70 18.39 7.41
CA HIS A 913 2.49 19.14 7.76
C HIS A 913 1.44 18.27 8.47
N SER A 914 1.89 17.39 9.37
CA SER A 914 1.06 16.39 10.06
C SER A 914 -0.19 16.98 10.71
N ASN A 915 -0.05 18.09 11.45
CA ASN A 915 -1.18 18.78 12.11
C ASN A 915 -2.23 19.26 11.10
N ILE A 916 -1.81 19.80 9.95
CA ILE A 916 -2.74 20.25 8.91
C ILE A 916 -3.44 19.04 8.30
N CYS A 917 -2.71 17.99 7.93
CA CYS A 917 -3.29 16.79 7.34
C CYS A 917 -4.29 16.10 8.29
N GLN A 918 -3.99 16.03 9.59
CA GLN A 918 -4.89 15.47 10.60
C GLN A 918 -6.15 16.31 10.79
N ASN A 919 -6.02 17.64 10.87
CA ASN A 919 -7.16 18.56 11.01
C ASN A 919 -8.14 18.47 9.83
N TYR A 920 -7.63 18.18 8.63
CA TYR A 920 -8.44 17.98 7.43
C TYR A 920 -8.77 16.51 7.17
N ASN A 921 -8.62 15.64 8.18
CA ASN A 921 -9.02 14.25 8.19
C ASN A 921 -8.39 13.40 7.05
N ILE A 922 -7.14 13.71 6.68
CA ILE A 922 -6.37 12.90 5.72
C ILE A 922 -5.88 11.65 6.45
N ARG A 923 -6.58 10.53 6.23
CA ARG A 923 -6.28 9.22 6.86
C ARG A 923 -5.47 8.28 5.99
N SER A 924 -5.29 8.62 4.71
CA SER A 924 -4.63 7.79 3.72
C SER A 924 -3.74 8.58 2.77
N TYR A 925 -2.72 7.94 2.22
CA TYR A 925 -1.85 8.53 1.21
C TYR A 925 -1.76 7.59 -0.01
N PRO A 926 -1.69 8.14 -1.25
CA PRO A 926 -1.97 9.53 -1.60
C PRO A 926 -3.48 9.80 -1.59
N THR A 927 -3.92 10.86 -0.93
CA THR A 927 -5.29 11.38 -1.02
C THR A 927 -5.27 12.62 -1.91
N ALA A 928 -5.97 12.60 -3.04
CA ALA A 928 -6.07 13.77 -3.90
C ALA A 928 -7.47 14.38 -3.89
N MET A 929 -7.55 15.70 -4.05
CA MET A 929 -8.81 16.42 -4.12
C MET A 929 -8.71 17.68 -4.96
N LEU A 930 -9.80 18.03 -5.63
CA LEU A 930 -9.97 19.34 -6.26
C LEU A 930 -10.70 20.28 -5.31
N ILE A 931 -10.13 21.44 -5.08
CA ILE A 931 -10.72 22.56 -4.35
C ILE A 931 -11.06 23.64 -5.37
N ASN A 932 -12.35 23.94 -5.56
CA ASN A 932 -12.81 24.96 -6.51
C ASN A 932 -13.94 25.79 -5.88
N GLY A 933 -13.72 27.09 -5.71
CA GLY A 933 -14.67 28.00 -5.06
C GLY A 933 -14.96 27.54 -3.62
N THR A 934 -16.20 27.18 -3.32
CA THR A 934 -16.61 26.61 -2.02
C THR A 934 -16.62 25.08 -2.00
N THR A 935 -16.42 24.43 -3.14
CA THR A 935 -16.53 22.97 -3.27
C THR A 935 -15.18 22.29 -3.04
N THR A 936 -15.22 21.08 -2.48
CA THR A 936 -14.09 20.17 -2.38
C THR A 936 -14.56 18.79 -2.84
N SER A 937 -13.91 18.26 -3.86
CA SER A 937 -14.23 16.96 -4.46
C SER A 937 -13.00 16.05 -4.34
N GLN A 938 -13.15 14.89 -3.69
CA GLN A 938 -12.06 13.92 -3.58
C GLN A 938 -11.91 13.12 -4.88
N PHE A 939 -10.67 12.89 -5.29
CA PHE A 939 -10.32 12.05 -6.44
C PHE A 939 -10.10 10.60 -5.99
N THR A 940 -10.96 9.70 -6.49
CA THR A 940 -11.00 8.28 -6.07
C THR A 940 -10.69 7.29 -7.20
N ALA A 941 -10.59 7.75 -8.45
CA ALA A 941 -10.28 6.90 -9.58
C ALA A 941 -8.82 6.39 -9.54
N GLN A 942 -8.47 5.51 -10.48
CA GLN A 942 -7.08 5.09 -10.66
C GLN A 942 -6.19 6.31 -10.89
N LYS A 943 -5.02 6.31 -10.26
CA LYS A 943 -4.09 7.44 -10.16
C LYS A 943 -3.28 7.68 -11.44
N THR A 944 -3.97 7.85 -12.58
CA THR A 944 -3.38 8.13 -13.91
C THR A 944 -3.68 9.55 -14.35
N ALA A 945 -2.83 10.12 -15.21
CA ALA A 945 -2.97 11.47 -15.73
C ALA A 945 -4.32 11.67 -16.44
N THR A 946 -4.72 10.71 -17.29
CA THR A 946 -6.01 10.74 -18.02
C THR A 946 -7.20 10.87 -17.08
N ASN A 947 -7.21 10.10 -15.99
CA ASN A 947 -8.31 10.14 -15.02
C ASN A 947 -8.32 11.44 -14.21
N ILE A 948 -7.14 12.00 -13.90
CA ILE A 948 -7.04 13.33 -13.26
C ILE A 948 -7.66 14.39 -14.17
N ILE A 949 -7.27 14.41 -15.44
CA ILE A 949 -7.77 15.36 -16.44
C ILE A 949 -9.29 15.27 -16.57
N GLU A 950 -9.81 14.06 -16.71
CA GLU A 950 -11.25 13.84 -16.81
C GLU A 950 -11.99 14.28 -15.53
N PHE A 951 -11.47 13.92 -14.36
CA PHE A 951 -12.06 14.31 -13.07
C PHE A 951 -12.12 15.82 -12.87
N ILE A 952 -11.03 16.54 -13.21
CA ILE A 952 -10.97 17.99 -13.11
C ILE A 952 -12.00 18.62 -14.05
N ASN A 953 -12.02 18.20 -15.31
CA ASN A 953 -12.96 18.71 -16.31
C ASN A 953 -14.42 18.49 -15.92
N GLU A 954 -14.77 17.29 -15.43
CA GLU A 954 -16.13 16.98 -14.97
C GLU A 954 -16.49 17.65 -13.64
N SER A 955 -15.50 18.03 -12.83
CA SER A 955 -15.75 18.79 -11.59
C SER A 955 -15.97 20.28 -11.87
N ILE A 956 -15.30 20.84 -12.88
CA ILE A 956 -15.44 22.25 -13.28
C ILE A 956 -16.68 22.44 -14.17
N ASN A 957 -16.89 21.56 -15.14
CA ASN A 957 -18.00 21.62 -16.09
C ASN A 957 -18.76 20.27 -16.13
N PRO A 958 -19.58 19.97 -15.11
CA PRO A 958 -20.21 18.66 -14.95
C PRO A 958 -21.18 18.36 -16.10
N THR A 959 -20.94 17.25 -16.79
CA THR A 959 -21.86 16.74 -17.82
C THR A 959 -23.06 16.02 -17.19
N VAL A 960 -22.88 15.46 -15.99
CA VAL A 960 -23.94 14.81 -15.19
C VAL A 960 -24.53 15.80 -14.19
N ILE A 961 -25.86 15.97 -14.22
CA ILE A 961 -26.57 16.87 -13.30
C ILE A 961 -26.60 16.27 -11.90
N ARG A 962 -26.04 16.96 -10.90
CA ARG A 962 -26.14 16.54 -9.50
C ARG A 962 -27.48 16.95 -8.89
N LEU A 963 -28.22 15.98 -8.40
CA LEU A 963 -29.50 16.17 -7.73
C LEU A 963 -29.36 15.97 -6.21
N ASN A 964 -30.12 16.74 -5.45
CA ASN A 964 -30.17 16.73 -3.99
C ASN A 964 -31.58 17.09 -3.50
N SER A 965 -31.81 17.05 -2.18
CA SER A 965 -33.13 17.33 -1.58
C SER A 965 -33.69 18.71 -1.94
N ASN A 966 -32.84 19.69 -2.29
CA ASN A 966 -33.29 21.05 -2.65
C ASN A 966 -33.80 21.18 -4.09
N ASN A 967 -33.32 20.35 -5.02
CA ASN A 967 -33.59 20.50 -6.45
C ASN A 967 -34.37 19.31 -7.06
N PHE A 968 -34.31 18.12 -6.47
CA PHE A 968 -34.90 16.90 -7.04
C PHE A 968 -36.40 17.06 -7.29
N TYR A 969 -37.18 17.37 -6.24
CA TYR A 969 -38.64 17.53 -6.37
C TYR A 969 -39.04 18.75 -7.20
N LYS A 970 -38.18 19.78 -7.27
CA LYS A 970 -38.44 20.99 -8.07
C LYS A 970 -38.25 20.76 -9.56
N ILE A 971 -37.25 19.96 -9.94
CA ILE A 971 -36.84 19.77 -11.34
C ILE A 971 -37.39 18.45 -11.90
N VAL A 972 -37.18 17.34 -11.19
CA VAL A 972 -37.64 16.01 -11.60
C VAL A 972 -39.08 15.77 -11.14
N GLY A 973 -39.40 16.11 -9.89
CA GLY A 973 -40.76 15.95 -9.36
C GLY A 973 -41.83 16.77 -10.09
N LYS A 974 -41.44 17.89 -10.71
CA LYS A 974 -42.31 18.75 -11.55
C LYS A 974 -41.89 18.74 -13.03
N LYS A 975 -41.20 17.69 -13.45
CA LYS A 975 -40.79 17.47 -14.84
C LYS A 975 -41.96 17.65 -15.80
N LYS A 976 -41.70 18.32 -16.93
CA LYS A 976 -42.64 18.47 -18.05
C LYS A 976 -42.60 17.23 -18.97
N THR A 977 -43.72 16.93 -19.62
CA THR A 977 -43.89 15.77 -20.51
C THR A 977 -42.90 15.70 -21.67
N LYS A 978 -42.28 16.81 -22.09
CA LYS A 978 -41.32 16.84 -23.21
C LYS A 978 -39.89 16.42 -22.86
N THR A 979 -39.59 16.17 -21.58
CA THR A 979 -38.22 15.89 -21.11
C THR A 979 -38.06 14.46 -20.60
N LEU A 980 -36.97 13.81 -20.98
CA LEU A 980 -36.55 12.50 -20.49
C LEU A 980 -35.47 12.68 -19.44
N TRP A 981 -35.62 12.01 -18.29
CA TRP A 981 -34.59 12.01 -17.24
C TRP A 981 -34.08 10.60 -17.04
N VAL A 982 -32.77 10.45 -16.93
CA VAL A 982 -32.14 9.20 -16.50
C VAL A 982 -31.23 9.51 -15.31
N ILE A 983 -31.46 8.81 -14.21
CA ILE A 983 -30.88 9.14 -12.91
C ILE A 983 -30.18 7.90 -12.36
N ASP A 984 -28.91 8.06 -12.00
CA ASP A 984 -28.15 7.09 -11.22
C ASP A 984 -28.27 7.40 -9.72
N TYR A 985 -28.84 6.47 -8.97
CA TYR A 985 -28.89 6.50 -7.51
C TYR A 985 -27.76 5.64 -6.95
N PHE A 986 -26.76 6.29 -6.34
CA PHE A 986 -25.51 5.65 -5.96
C PHE A 986 -25.11 5.94 -4.51
N ALA A 987 -24.11 5.21 -4.01
CA ALA A 987 -23.42 5.50 -2.75
C ALA A 987 -21.90 5.60 -2.99
N PRO A 988 -21.17 6.57 -2.39
CA PRO A 988 -19.74 6.78 -2.68
C PRO A 988 -18.83 5.59 -2.31
N TRP A 989 -19.20 4.82 -1.29
CA TRP A 989 -18.46 3.65 -0.81
C TRP A 989 -18.74 2.37 -1.61
N CYS A 990 -19.69 2.39 -2.54
CA CYS A 990 -20.11 1.23 -3.31
C CYS A 990 -19.17 0.98 -4.50
N GLY A 991 -18.42 -0.13 -4.46
CA GLY A 991 -17.49 -0.52 -5.54
C GLY A 991 -18.12 -0.58 -6.94
N PRO A 992 -19.28 -1.24 -7.14
CA PRO A 992 -19.98 -1.22 -8.43
C PRO A 992 -20.41 0.18 -8.89
N CYS A 993 -20.68 1.10 -7.95
CA CYS A 993 -21.03 2.49 -8.24
C CYS A 993 -19.80 3.27 -8.71
N GLN A 994 -18.64 3.03 -8.10
CA GLN A 994 -17.36 3.60 -8.53
C GLN A 994 -16.98 3.13 -9.94
N GLN A 995 -17.29 1.88 -10.29
CA GLN A 995 -17.10 1.36 -11.65
C GLN A 995 -18.09 1.95 -12.67
N LEU A 996 -19.34 2.22 -12.25
CA LEU A 996 -20.35 2.83 -13.11
C LEU A 996 -20.06 4.32 -13.40
N ALA A 997 -19.48 5.06 -12.45
CA ALA A 997 -19.27 6.50 -12.56
C ALA A 997 -18.63 6.95 -13.90
N PRO A 998 -17.50 6.38 -14.38
CA PRO A 998 -16.93 6.76 -15.67
C PRO A 998 -17.86 6.41 -16.86
N GLU A 999 -18.49 5.24 -16.84
CA GLU A 999 -19.44 4.82 -17.88
C GLU A 999 -20.68 5.74 -17.92
N TRP A 1000 -21.13 6.23 -16.76
CA TRP A 1000 -22.25 7.17 -16.64
C TRP A 1000 -21.94 8.54 -17.21
N ILE A 1001 -20.70 9.02 -17.04
CA ILE A 1001 -20.22 10.24 -17.69
C ILE A 1001 -20.20 10.06 -19.21
N ASN A 1002 -19.76 8.90 -19.72
CA ASN A 1002 -19.79 8.61 -21.15
C ASN A 1002 -21.23 8.63 -21.73
N VAL A 1003 -22.20 8.08 -21.00
CA VAL A 1003 -23.63 8.20 -21.34
C VAL A 1003 -24.06 9.66 -21.42
N ALA A 1004 -23.71 10.46 -20.42
CA ALA A 1004 -24.07 11.88 -20.36
C ALA A 1004 -23.43 12.69 -21.52
N LYS A 1005 -22.16 12.45 -21.83
CA LYS A 1005 -21.45 13.06 -22.95
C LYS A 1005 -22.11 12.73 -24.29
N ALA A 1006 -22.41 11.46 -24.54
CA ALA A 1006 -23.05 11.02 -25.79
C ALA A 1006 -24.44 11.64 -26.02
N LEU A 1007 -25.18 11.93 -24.94
CA LEU A 1007 -26.53 12.49 -25.00
C LEU A 1007 -26.58 14.01 -24.79
N LYS A 1008 -25.44 14.67 -24.54
CA LYS A 1008 -25.33 16.09 -24.19
C LYS A 1008 -25.97 17.02 -25.22
N LYS A 1009 -25.84 16.71 -26.51
CA LYS A 1009 -26.42 17.50 -27.62
C LYS A 1009 -27.95 17.40 -27.73
N LEU A 1010 -28.59 16.46 -27.04
CA LEU A 1010 -30.04 16.29 -27.06
C LEU A 1010 -30.67 17.06 -25.89
N PRO A 1011 -31.24 18.27 -26.11
CA PRO A 1011 -31.62 19.18 -25.01
C PRO A 1011 -32.76 18.63 -24.14
N ASN A 1012 -33.57 17.73 -24.69
CA ASN A 1012 -34.71 17.11 -24.00
C ASN A 1012 -34.32 15.90 -23.14
N ILE A 1013 -33.06 15.47 -23.16
CA ILE A 1013 -32.55 14.37 -22.33
C ILE A 1013 -31.67 14.95 -21.24
N LYS A 1014 -31.90 14.50 -20.00
CA LYS A 1014 -31.16 14.92 -18.82
C LYS A 1014 -30.60 13.69 -18.13
N ILE A 1015 -29.27 13.64 -18.01
CA ILE A 1015 -28.56 12.60 -17.28
C ILE A 1015 -28.13 13.18 -15.94
N ALA A 1016 -28.47 12.48 -14.86
CA ALA A 1016 -28.28 12.97 -13.51
C ALA A 1016 -27.82 11.88 -12.55
N SER A 1017 -27.37 12.29 -11.37
CA SER A 1017 -27.02 11.39 -10.29
C SER A 1017 -27.43 11.93 -8.92
N ILE A 1018 -27.69 11.02 -7.99
CA ILE A 1018 -28.06 11.30 -6.59
C ILE A 1018 -27.18 10.45 -5.68
N ASP A 1019 -26.48 11.13 -4.77
CA ASP A 1019 -25.79 10.50 -3.65
C ASP A 1019 -26.81 10.14 -2.57
N CYS A 1020 -27.08 8.84 -2.41
CA CYS A 1020 -28.03 8.32 -1.44
C CYS A 1020 -27.51 8.26 0.00
N GLU A 1021 -26.21 8.43 0.22
CA GLU A 1021 -25.65 8.61 1.56
C GLU A 1021 -26.00 10.01 2.08
N ALA A 1022 -25.76 11.02 1.23
CA ALA A 1022 -26.08 12.41 1.55
C ALA A 1022 -27.59 12.73 1.50
N ASN A 1023 -28.37 12.02 0.66
CA ASN A 1023 -29.79 12.28 0.42
C ASN A 1023 -30.64 11.01 0.62
N SER A 1024 -30.49 10.39 1.80
CA SER A 1024 -31.15 9.11 2.13
C SER A 1024 -32.69 9.18 2.13
N ASP A 1025 -33.25 10.37 2.35
CA ASP A 1025 -34.68 10.69 2.27
C ASP A 1025 -35.24 10.46 0.86
N ILE A 1026 -34.59 11.02 -0.17
CA ILE A 1026 -35.00 10.85 -1.57
C ILE A 1026 -34.89 9.38 -1.96
N CYS A 1027 -33.76 8.74 -1.68
CA CYS A 1027 -33.55 7.35 -2.11
C CYS A 1027 -34.53 6.38 -1.43
N ARG A 1028 -34.89 6.64 -0.16
CA ARG A 1028 -35.92 5.87 0.54
C ARG A 1028 -37.32 6.14 -0.04
N SER A 1029 -37.68 7.40 -0.34
CA SER A 1029 -38.99 7.74 -0.91
C SER A 1029 -39.17 7.15 -2.30
N GLU A 1030 -38.11 7.14 -3.09
CA GLU A 1030 -38.08 6.50 -4.41
C GLU A 1030 -38.04 4.97 -4.32
N GLY A 1031 -37.81 4.38 -3.13
CA GLY A 1031 -37.76 2.93 -2.95
C GLY A 1031 -36.49 2.28 -3.52
N VAL A 1032 -35.36 2.98 -3.47
CA VAL A 1032 -34.05 2.43 -3.85
C VAL A 1032 -33.57 1.47 -2.75
N LYS A 1033 -33.29 0.20 -3.13
CA LYS A 1033 -32.90 -0.87 -2.20
C LYS A 1033 -31.46 -1.35 -2.36
N SER A 1034 -30.81 -0.99 -3.46
CA SER A 1034 -29.46 -1.44 -3.83
C SER A 1034 -28.80 -0.42 -4.73
N TYR A 1035 -27.47 -0.33 -4.70
CA TYR A 1035 -26.70 0.62 -5.50
C TYR A 1035 -25.75 -0.09 -6.47
N PRO A 1036 -25.48 0.48 -7.66
CA PRO A 1036 -26.20 1.61 -8.25
C PRO A 1036 -27.60 1.18 -8.74
N ASN A 1037 -28.56 2.10 -8.69
CA ASN A 1037 -29.90 1.91 -9.25
C ASN A 1037 -30.16 2.97 -10.32
N ILE A 1038 -30.25 2.54 -11.57
CA ILE A 1038 -30.46 3.44 -12.70
C ILE A 1038 -31.94 3.47 -13.07
N ARG A 1039 -32.52 4.67 -13.09
CA ARG A 1039 -33.94 4.89 -13.38
C ARG A 1039 -34.15 5.86 -14.52
N LEU A 1040 -35.10 5.56 -15.39
CA LEU A 1040 -35.53 6.42 -16.49
C LEU A 1040 -36.97 6.87 -16.28
N TYR A 1041 -37.17 8.19 -16.39
CA TYR A 1041 -38.47 8.84 -16.41
C TYR A 1041 -38.74 9.26 -17.86
N PRO A 1042 -39.66 8.60 -18.59
CA PRO A 1042 -39.78 8.71 -20.05
C PRO A 1042 -40.50 9.99 -20.51
N ILE A 1043 -40.35 10.34 -21.78
CA ILE A 1043 -41.15 11.40 -22.43
C ILE A 1043 -42.63 11.01 -22.37
N GLY A 1044 -43.50 11.99 -22.14
CA GLY A 1044 -44.95 11.81 -22.01
C GLY A 1044 -45.44 11.56 -20.59
N SER A 1045 -44.54 11.48 -19.61
CA SER A 1045 -44.88 11.31 -18.19
C SER A 1045 -44.77 12.63 -17.41
N GLU A 1046 -45.58 12.81 -16.37
CA GLU A 1046 -45.58 13.99 -15.50
C GLU A 1046 -45.00 13.68 -14.12
N GLY A 1047 -43.95 14.41 -13.74
CA GLY A 1047 -43.27 14.17 -12.47
C GLY A 1047 -42.67 12.76 -12.37
N LEU A 1048 -43.04 12.03 -11.32
CA LEU A 1048 -42.49 10.71 -10.93
C LEU A 1048 -43.47 9.55 -11.19
N ASP A 1049 -44.54 9.81 -11.93
CA ASP A 1049 -45.66 8.90 -12.22
C ASP A 1049 -45.26 7.58 -12.92
N LYS A 1050 -44.26 7.64 -13.82
CA LYS A 1050 -43.80 6.52 -14.63
C LYS A 1050 -42.29 6.39 -14.56
N VAL A 1051 -41.82 5.20 -14.21
CA VAL A 1051 -40.40 4.88 -14.09
C VAL A 1051 -40.07 3.54 -14.72
N THR A 1052 -38.95 3.47 -15.42
CA THR A 1052 -38.35 2.22 -15.91
C THR A 1052 -36.99 2.04 -15.23
N ILE A 1053 -36.71 0.83 -14.74
CA ILE A 1053 -35.45 0.50 -14.07
C ILE A 1053 -34.55 -0.25 -15.05
N TYR A 1054 -33.28 0.13 -15.11
CA TYR A 1054 -32.29 -0.57 -15.92
C TYR A 1054 -31.65 -1.73 -15.14
N ASN A 1055 -31.71 -2.94 -15.71
CA ASN A 1055 -31.15 -4.16 -15.13
C ASN A 1055 -30.10 -4.83 -16.04
N GLY A 1056 -29.65 -4.15 -17.11
CA GLY A 1056 -28.70 -4.69 -18.08
C GLY A 1056 -27.23 -4.48 -17.71
N PRO A 1057 -26.29 -4.83 -18.61
CA PRO A 1057 -24.86 -4.58 -18.46
C PRO A 1057 -24.55 -3.09 -18.26
N ARG A 1058 -23.66 -2.76 -17.31
CA ARG A 1058 -23.40 -1.38 -16.88
C ARG A 1058 -22.32 -0.65 -17.68
N ASP A 1059 -22.07 -1.08 -18.92
CA ASP A 1059 -21.23 -0.35 -19.87
C ASP A 1059 -22.03 0.75 -20.59
N SER A 1060 -21.35 1.81 -21.02
CA SER A 1060 -21.99 2.97 -21.64
C SER A 1060 -22.77 2.59 -22.90
N THR A 1061 -22.30 1.61 -23.68
CA THR A 1061 -22.94 1.21 -24.94
C THR A 1061 -24.31 0.60 -24.68
N SER A 1062 -24.38 -0.35 -23.75
CA SER A 1062 -25.62 -1.02 -23.35
C SER A 1062 -26.63 -0.05 -22.73
N MET A 1063 -26.17 0.89 -21.91
CA MET A 1063 -27.03 1.91 -21.32
C MET A 1063 -27.55 2.92 -22.35
N ILE A 1064 -26.69 3.44 -23.24
CA ILE A 1064 -27.13 4.34 -24.31
C ILE A 1064 -28.14 3.63 -25.19
N LYS A 1065 -27.89 2.37 -25.58
CA LYS A 1065 -28.83 1.58 -26.38
C LYS A 1065 -30.20 1.52 -25.71
N TRP A 1066 -30.26 1.14 -24.44
CA TRP A 1066 -31.51 1.13 -23.67
C TRP A 1066 -32.19 2.49 -23.59
N ILE A 1067 -31.45 3.57 -23.31
CA ILE A 1067 -32.01 4.94 -23.28
C ILE A 1067 -32.58 5.31 -24.66
N THR A 1068 -31.91 4.91 -25.74
CA THR A 1068 -32.35 5.24 -27.11
C THR A 1068 -33.69 4.58 -27.48
N GLU A 1069 -34.06 3.47 -26.83
CA GLU A 1069 -35.38 2.83 -26.97
C GLU A 1069 -36.53 3.69 -26.45
N PHE A 1070 -36.27 4.75 -25.68
CA PHE A 1070 -37.29 5.68 -25.18
C PHE A 1070 -37.33 7.00 -25.96
N LEU A 1071 -36.51 7.14 -27.00
CA LEU A 1071 -36.48 8.34 -27.83
C LEU A 1071 -37.70 8.44 -28.75
N PRO A 1072 -38.14 9.66 -29.08
CA PRO A 1072 -39.39 9.87 -29.80
C PRO A 1072 -39.30 9.41 -31.26
N ILE A 1073 -38.16 9.60 -31.93
CA ILE A 1073 -37.99 9.12 -33.31
C ILE A 1073 -37.56 7.68 -33.27
N LYS A 1074 -38.39 6.81 -33.83
CA LYS A 1074 -38.10 5.39 -34.03
C LYS A 1074 -37.52 5.17 -35.42
N ILE A 1075 -36.42 4.43 -35.47
CA ILE A 1075 -35.83 3.98 -36.73
C ILE A 1075 -36.71 2.88 -37.30
N ILE A 1076 -36.93 2.93 -38.60
CA ILE A 1076 -37.78 1.98 -39.30
C ILE A 1076 -36.92 0.81 -39.79
N ASP A 1077 -37.30 -0.40 -39.40
CA ASP A 1077 -36.77 -1.62 -40.01
C ASP A 1077 -37.41 -1.82 -41.38
N LEU A 1078 -36.59 -1.88 -42.43
CA LEU A 1078 -37.03 -2.09 -43.80
C LEU A 1078 -36.81 -3.53 -44.22
N ASN A 1079 -37.77 -4.05 -44.97
CA ASN A 1079 -37.66 -5.25 -45.78
C ASN A 1079 -37.42 -4.90 -47.26
N ASP A 1080 -37.21 -5.92 -48.09
CA ASP A 1080 -37.06 -5.83 -49.55
C ASP A 1080 -38.07 -4.87 -50.24
N ASN A 1081 -39.37 -5.05 -49.97
CA ASN A 1081 -40.43 -4.29 -50.61
C ASN A 1081 -40.47 -2.83 -50.13
N THR A 1082 -40.26 -2.61 -48.83
CA THR A 1082 -40.28 -1.27 -48.24
C THR A 1082 -39.01 -0.48 -48.53
N LEU A 1083 -37.85 -1.12 -48.70
CA LEU A 1083 -36.61 -0.49 -49.14
C LEU A 1083 -36.77 0.08 -50.55
N ASN A 1084 -37.25 -0.73 -51.50
CA ASN A 1084 -37.50 -0.27 -52.87
C ASN A 1084 -38.56 0.85 -52.91
N LYS A 1085 -39.68 0.69 -52.19
CA LYS A 1085 -40.79 1.65 -52.22
C LYS A 1085 -40.50 2.97 -51.51
N LYS A 1086 -39.89 2.93 -50.32
CA LYS A 1086 -39.71 4.12 -49.46
C LYS A 1086 -38.38 4.83 -49.68
N VAL A 1087 -37.31 4.10 -50.02
CA VAL A 1087 -35.95 4.67 -50.15
C VAL A 1087 -35.61 4.90 -51.62
N PHE A 1088 -35.46 3.86 -52.43
CA PHE A 1088 -34.99 4.00 -53.82
C PHE A 1088 -35.97 4.76 -54.72
N ASN A 1089 -37.27 4.61 -54.48
CA ASN A 1089 -38.32 5.32 -55.21
C ASN A 1089 -38.83 6.58 -54.50
N SER A 1090 -38.13 7.03 -53.43
CA SER A 1090 -38.45 8.30 -52.78
C SER A 1090 -38.35 9.45 -53.78
N LYS A 1091 -39.34 10.36 -53.78
CA LYS A 1091 -39.31 11.56 -54.62
C LYS A 1091 -38.76 12.78 -53.89
N ASN A 1092 -39.05 12.89 -52.58
CA ASN A 1092 -38.82 14.12 -51.82
C ASN A 1092 -38.01 13.90 -50.54
N ASP A 1093 -38.08 12.69 -49.95
CA ASP A 1093 -37.46 12.42 -48.66
C ASP A 1093 -36.01 11.93 -48.84
N ILE A 1094 -35.11 12.52 -48.07
CA ILE A 1094 -33.72 12.08 -47.94
C ILE A 1094 -33.67 10.99 -46.86
N TRP A 1095 -33.00 9.87 -47.16
CA TRP A 1095 -32.90 8.73 -46.25
C TRP A 1095 -31.45 8.41 -45.92
N LEU A 1096 -31.16 8.19 -44.65
CA LEU A 1096 -29.93 7.53 -44.21
C LEU A 1096 -30.27 6.11 -43.76
N VAL A 1097 -29.64 5.11 -44.38
CA VAL A 1097 -29.94 3.70 -44.13
C VAL A 1097 -28.72 3.00 -43.54
N ASP A 1098 -28.91 2.34 -42.41
CA ASP A 1098 -27.92 1.43 -41.79
C ASP A 1098 -28.13 -0.01 -42.28
N PHE A 1099 -27.17 -0.50 -43.06
CA PHE A 1099 -27.13 -1.89 -43.52
C PHE A 1099 -26.28 -2.71 -42.55
N PHE A 1100 -26.93 -3.56 -41.78
CA PHE A 1100 -26.32 -4.23 -40.63
C PHE A 1100 -26.58 -5.74 -40.61
N ALA A 1101 -25.85 -6.47 -39.76
CA ALA A 1101 -26.14 -7.85 -39.40
C ALA A 1101 -26.26 -7.99 -37.88
N PRO A 1102 -27.20 -8.79 -37.33
CA PRO A 1102 -27.42 -8.87 -35.87
C PRO A 1102 -26.20 -9.41 -35.09
N TRP A 1103 -25.45 -10.33 -35.70
CA TRP A 1103 -24.26 -10.94 -35.12
C TRP A 1103 -23.00 -10.07 -35.20
N CYS A 1104 -23.06 -8.94 -35.91
CA CYS A 1104 -21.91 -8.07 -36.14
C CYS A 1104 -21.69 -7.12 -34.95
N GLY A 1105 -20.58 -7.30 -34.23
CA GLY A 1105 -20.25 -6.47 -33.06
C GLY A 1105 -20.07 -4.98 -33.39
N HIS A 1106 -19.51 -4.63 -34.54
CA HIS A 1106 -19.40 -3.24 -35.01
C HIS A 1106 -20.77 -2.60 -35.23
N CYS A 1107 -21.74 -3.38 -35.70
CA CYS A 1107 -23.10 -2.96 -35.94
C CYS A 1107 -23.83 -2.67 -34.62
N GLN A 1108 -23.66 -3.55 -33.62
CA GLN A 1108 -24.20 -3.35 -32.28
C GLN A 1108 -23.63 -2.10 -31.60
N LYS A 1109 -22.36 -1.77 -31.85
CA LYS A 1109 -21.72 -0.52 -31.37
C LYS A 1109 -22.25 0.73 -32.09
N LEU A 1110 -22.53 0.64 -33.39
CA LEU A 1110 -23.03 1.78 -34.18
C LEU A 1110 -24.49 2.12 -33.86
N GLU A 1111 -25.32 1.11 -33.63
CA GLU A 1111 -26.78 1.23 -33.39
C GLU A 1111 -27.18 2.38 -32.43
N PRO A 1112 -26.63 2.49 -31.20
CA PRO A 1112 -26.96 3.61 -30.30
C PRO A 1112 -26.60 4.98 -30.88
N HIS A 1113 -25.44 5.11 -31.54
CA HIS A 1113 -25.03 6.35 -32.18
C HIS A 1113 -25.92 6.71 -33.37
N PHE A 1114 -26.37 5.73 -34.13
CA PHE A 1114 -27.30 5.91 -35.24
C PHE A 1114 -28.67 6.41 -34.74
N ASN A 1115 -29.18 5.87 -33.63
CA ASN A 1115 -30.40 6.33 -32.97
C ASN A 1115 -30.30 7.79 -32.47
N ILE A 1116 -29.13 8.19 -31.95
CA ILE A 1116 -28.87 9.57 -31.52
C ILE A 1116 -28.83 10.51 -32.72
N ALA A 1117 -28.12 10.14 -33.79
CA ALA A 1117 -28.05 10.93 -35.02
C ALA A 1117 -29.44 11.17 -35.63
N ALA A 1118 -30.34 10.17 -35.56
CA ALA A 1118 -31.73 10.32 -35.99
C ALA A 1118 -32.46 11.44 -35.25
N GLN A 1119 -32.18 11.64 -33.96
CA GLN A 1119 -32.76 12.75 -33.19
C GLN A 1119 -32.15 14.10 -33.57
N LEU A 1120 -30.82 14.16 -33.78
CA LEU A 1120 -30.12 15.40 -34.13
C LEU A 1120 -30.58 15.94 -35.50
N LEU A 1121 -30.81 15.03 -36.45
CA LEU A 1121 -31.21 15.35 -37.83
C LEU A 1121 -32.73 15.27 -38.05
N ASN A 1122 -33.52 15.36 -36.98
CA ASN A 1122 -34.98 15.30 -37.07
C ASN A 1122 -35.52 16.37 -38.02
N GLY A 1123 -36.42 15.96 -38.91
CA GLY A 1123 -37.04 16.83 -39.92
C GLY A 1123 -36.16 17.13 -41.14
N GLN A 1124 -34.87 16.78 -41.11
CA GLN A 1124 -33.95 16.97 -42.24
C GLN A 1124 -33.76 15.67 -43.04
N VAL A 1125 -33.57 14.54 -42.34
CA VAL A 1125 -33.31 13.22 -42.93
C VAL A 1125 -34.11 12.15 -42.22
N LYS A 1126 -34.63 11.17 -42.97
CA LYS A 1126 -35.30 9.98 -42.43
C LYS A 1126 -34.30 8.85 -42.21
N PHE A 1127 -34.47 8.11 -41.12
CA PHE A 1127 -33.55 7.04 -40.71
C PHE A 1127 -34.22 5.68 -40.83
N ALA A 1128 -33.50 4.72 -41.40
CA ALA A 1128 -33.95 3.35 -41.53
C ALA A 1128 -32.77 2.37 -41.37
N ARG A 1129 -33.10 1.10 -41.17
CA ARG A 1129 -32.11 0.03 -41.12
C ARG A 1129 -32.58 -1.20 -41.87
N VAL A 1130 -31.65 -1.95 -42.43
CA VAL A 1130 -31.90 -3.17 -43.21
C VAL A 1130 -31.05 -4.30 -42.65
N ASN A 1131 -31.69 -5.39 -42.27
CA ASN A 1131 -31.01 -6.59 -41.81
C ASN A 1131 -30.49 -7.39 -43.02
N CYS A 1132 -29.20 -7.28 -43.30
CA CYS A 1132 -28.54 -7.95 -44.42
C CYS A 1132 -28.34 -9.44 -44.23
N ASP A 1133 -28.58 -9.98 -43.03
CA ASP A 1133 -28.60 -11.44 -42.84
C ASP A 1133 -29.87 -12.05 -43.44
N LEU A 1134 -30.99 -11.31 -43.39
CA LEU A 1134 -32.27 -11.70 -43.99
C LEU A 1134 -32.37 -11.30 -45.47
N TYR A 1135 -31.92 -10.10 -45.83
CA TYR A 1135 -32.11 -9.50 -47.16
C TYR A 1135 -30.78 -9.35 -47.94
N LYS A 1136 -30.01 -10.45 -48.05
CA LYS A 1136 -28.66 -10.47 -48.66
C LYS A 1136 -28.63 -9.91 -50.09
N TYR A 1137 -29.60 -10.27 -50.92
CA TYR A 1137 -29.69 -9.83 -52.32
C TYR A 1137 -29.85 -8.31 -52.42
N ASP A 1138 -30.77 -7.73 -51.65
CA ASP A 1138 -31.02 -6.28 -51.66
C ASP A 1138 -29.84 -5.47 -51.09
N CYS A 1139 -29.17 -5.98 -50.06
CA CYS A 1139 -27.93 -5.37 -49.56
C CYS A 1139 -26.82 -5.42 -50.61
N GLY A 1140 -26.67 -6.53 -51.34
CA GLY A 1140 -25.73 -6.62 -52.46
C GLY A 1140 -26.05 -5.63 -53.58
N ARG A 1141 -27.33 -5.47 -53.93
CA ARG A 1141 -27.80 -4.46 -54.90
C ARG A 1141 -27.55 -3.02 -54.46
N ALA A 1142 -27.61 -2.76 -53.16
CA ALA A 1142 -27.28 -1.46 -52.58
C ALA A 1142 -25.76 -1.22 -52.45
N GLY A 1143 -24.91 -2.13 -52.96
CA GLY A 1143 -23.46 -1.97 -52.94
C GLY A 1143 -22.80 -2.25 -51.58
N VAL A 1144 -23.50 -2.90 -50.65
CA VAL A 1144 -22.99 -3.21 -49.31
C VAL A 1144 -21.94 -4.33 -49.38
N ARG A 1145 -20.70 -4.01 -48.97
CA ARG A 1145 -19.56 -4.96 -48.96
C ARG A 1145 -19.08 -5.35 -47.57
N ALA A 1146 -19.46 -4.59 -46.55
CA ALA A 1146 -19.10 -4.83 -45.15
C ALA A 1146 -20.20 -4.28 -44.23
N TYR A 1147 -20.23 -4.76 -42.99
CA TYR A 1147 -21.21 -4.33 -41.99
C TYR A 1147 -20.52 -3.63 -40.80
N PRO A 1148 -21.10 -2.57 -40.24
CA PRO A 1148 -22.25 -1.83 -40.79
C PRO A 1148 -21.84 -0.98 -42.01
N SER A 1149 -22.80 -0.66 -42.89
CA SER A 1149 -22.62 0.33 -43.96
C SER A 1149 -23.71 1.39 -43.87
N LEU A 1150 -23.33 2.65 -43.73
CA LEU A 1150 -24.24 3.79 -43.70
C LEU A 1150 -24.32 4.44 -45.09
N ILE A 1151 -25.48 4.38 -45.73
CA ILE A 1151 -25.67 4.93 -47.08
C ILE A 1151 -26.76 6.01 -47.06
N LEU A 1152 -26.40 7.21 -47.51
CA LEU A 1152 -27.30 8.35 -47.66
C LEU A 1152 -27.89 8.36 -49.07
N TYR A 1153 -29.21 8.46 -49.16
CA TYR A 1153 -29.99 8.55 -50.40
C TYR A 1153 -30.67 9.91 -50.47
N ASP A 1154 -30.22 10.76 -51.40
CA ASP A 1154 -30.80 12.07 -51.67
C ASP A 1154 -31.42 12.11 -53.07
N PRO A 1155 -32.76 12.03 -53.20
CA PRO A 1155 -33.44 12.04 -54.50
C PRO A 1155 -33.37 13.41 -55.20
N LYS A 1156 -32.96 14.48 -54.50
CA LYS A 1156 -32.82 15.82 -55.08
C LYS A 1156 -31.50 15.98 -55.83
N ASN A 1157 -30.51 15.15 -55.53
CA ASN A 1157 -29.21 15.21 -56.19
C ASN A 1157 -29.22 14.48 -57.55
N LYS A 1158 -29.32 15.24 -58.64
CA LYS A 1158 -29.39 14.71 -60.02
C LYS A 1158 -28.14 13.95 -60.48
N LYS A 1159 -26.99 14.08 -59.79
CA LYS A 1159 -25.74 13.35 -60.11
C LYS A 1159 -25.66 11.97 -59.45
N MET A 1160 -26.63 11.63 -58.61
CA MET A 1160 -26.59 10.46 -57.74
C MET A 1160 -27.53 9.38 -58.28
N ASN A 1161 -27.00 8.19 -58.58
CA ASN A 1161 -27.84 7.06 -58.97
C ASN A 1161 -28.77 6.68 -57.81
N LYS A 1162 -30.06 6.46 -58.12
CA LYS A 1162 -31.10 6.17 -57.12
C LYS A 1162 -30.83 4.95 -56.23
N ILE A 1163 -29.96 4.04 -56.68
CA ILE A 1163 -29.65 2.77 -56.01
C ILE A 1163 -28.28 2.81 -55.31
N ASP A 1164 -27.29 3.54 -55.84
CA ASP A 1164 -25.91 3.50 -55.34
C ASP A 1164 -25.70 4.34 -54.08
N GLY A 1165 -26.50 5.40 -53.88
CA GLY A 1165 -26.42 6.25 -52.69
C GLY A 1165 -25.02 6.85 -52.45
N LYS A 1166 -24.79 7.44 -51.27
CA LYS A 1166 -23.48 7.96 -50.83
C LYS A 1166 -23.10 7.28 -49.54
N LEU A 1167 -22.05 6.47 -49.59
CA LEU A 1167 -21.48 5.83 -48.41
C LEU A 1167 -20.88 6.88 -47.47
N LEU A 1168 -21.22 6.80 -46.19
CA LEU A 1168 -20.65 7.62 -45.13
C LEU A 1168 -19.60 6.83 -44.35
N SER A 1169 -18.45 7.44 -44.12
CA SER A 1169 -17.39 6.91 -43.25
C SER A 1169 -17.51 7.51 -41.85
N ALA A 1170 -18.58 7.18 -41.15
CA ALA A 1170 -18.90 7.72 -39.83
C ALA A 1170 -19.30 6.60 -38.85
N PHE A 1171 -18.79 6.69 -37.61
CA PHE A 1171 -19.02 5.68 -36.58
C PHE A 1171 -19.64 6.26 -35.29
N THR A 1172 -19.75 7.59 -35.20
CA THR A 1172 -20.35 8.30 -34.06
C THR A 1172 -21.47 9.22 -34.53
N ALA A 1173 -22.39 9.56 -33.63
CA ALA A 1173 -23.54 10.42 -33.96
C ALA A 1173 -23.12 11.78 -34.54
N GLU A 1174 -22.01 12.34 -34.03
CA GLU A 1174 -21.48 13.65 -34.42
C GLU A 1174 -20.82 13.61 -35.81
N GLN A 1175 -20.10 12.52 -36.12
CA GLN A 1175 -19.56 12.31 -37.46
C GLN A 1175 -20.69 12.14 -38.48
N ILE A 1176 -21.75 11.40 -38.13
CA ILE A 1176 -22.92 11.21 -38.99
C ILE A 1176 -23.61 12.57 -39.23
N GLU A 1177 -23.92 13.31 -38.17
CA GLU A 1177 -24.50 14.65 -38.22
C GLU A 1177 -23.69 15.57 -39.14
N LYS A 1178 -22.37 15.68 -38.91
CA LYS A 1178 -21.47 16.54 -39.68
C LYS A 1178 -21.43 16.17 -41.16
N GLN A 1179 -21.28 14.88 -41.48
CA GLN A 1179 -21.18 14.44 -42.88
C GLN A 1179 -22.50 14.62 -43.63
N VAL A 1180 -23.64 14.40 -42.97
CA VAL A 1180 -24.97 14.63 -43.54
C VAL A 1180 -25.20 16.12 -43.76
N LEU A 1181 -24.97 16.99 -42.76
CA LEU A 1181 -25.14 18.43 -42.90
C LEU A 1181 -24.23 19.02 -44.00
N ASN A 1182 -22.98 18.58 -44.07
CA ASN A 1182 -22.08 18.98 -45.15
C ASN A 1182 -22.61 18.59 -46.53
N HIS A 1183 -23.31 17.46 -46.65
CA HIS A 1183 -23.94 17.06 -47.91
C HIS A 1183 -25.15 17.92 -48.26
N LEU A 1184 -25.99 18.23 -47.26
CA LEU A 1184 -27.18 19.06 -47.44
C LEU A 1184 -26.82 20.50 -47.82
N ASN A 1185 -25.81 21.07 -47.17
CA ASN A 1185 -25.39 22.46 -47.41
C ASN A 1185 -24.72 22.64 -48.79
N PHE A 1186 -24.00 21.63 -49.29
CA PHE A 1186 -23.35 21.70 -50.61
C PHE A 1186 -24.35 21.83 -51.80
N ASN A 1187 -25.62 21.47 -51.59
CA ASN A 1187 -26.66 21.61 -52.60
C ASN A 1187 -27.34 22.99 -52.58
N TYR A 1188 -27.18 23.80 -51.52
CA TYR A 1188 -27.78 25.14 -51.43
C TYR A 1188 -26.97 26.20 -52.22
N ASP A 1189 -25.64 26.10 -52.26
CA ASP A 1189 -24.78 27.06 -53.00
C ASP A 1189 -24.90 26.94 -54.53
N HIS A 1190 -25.58 25.92 -55.05
CA HIS A 1190 -25.80 25.72 -56.49
C HIS A 1190 -27.18 26.20 -56.99
N ASP A 1191 -28.13 26.49 -56.09
CA ASP A 1191 -29.48 26.95 -56.48
C ASP A 1191 -29.61 28.50 -56.45
N GLU A 1192 -28.58 29.24 -56.02
CA GLU A 1192 -28.51 30.72 -56.05
C GLU A 1192 -27.63 31.30 -57.18
N LEU A 1193 -27.15 30.48 -58.14
CA LEU A 1193 -26.34 30.93 -59.30
C LEU A 1193 -27.00 30.66 -60.65
#